data_AF-A0A7C7EZK2-F1
#
_entry.id   AF-A0A7C7EZK2-F1
#
_cell.length_a   1.000
_cell.length_b   1.000
_cell.length_c   1.000
_cell.angle_alpha   90.00
_cell.angle_beta   90.00
_cell.angle_gamma   90.00
#
_symmetry.space_group_name_H-M   'P 1'
#
loop_
_entity.id
_entity.type
_entity.pdbx_description
1 polymer ?
#
loop_
_entity_poly.entity_id
_entity_poly.type
_entity_poly.pdbx_seq_one_letter_code
_entity_poly.pdbx_strand_id
1 'polypeptide(L)'
;MAEVREFKTESKRLLDLMINSIYTNREIFLRELISNASDAIDRYHYLSLTDERLPKTNDYEIFISLDKKKRTLSITDNGIGMTYDELIDSLGTIAKSGSLEFMQKLKNKTDKEAIDIIGQFGVGFYSAFMVASKVEVRTKSPFSEDGYLFTSSGTETYAIDKVADLPVGTTVTLYLRKNGKEENYDEFLEEYNIRRLVKKYSDYIRYPIRMKVKKSVPKLDDEGKPVSGKYDEVEEIETLNSMTPIWKRRKADVTEEELNDFYRQKYFDANDPIATIFINVEGAVNYTALVYIPKKPPYDLYSERYEKGLQLYSKGVFIMEKCKELVPDYLRFIKGLVDSSDFSLNISREILQKSKELEKIADNVEKKIVSRLKDMLKNEREKYKEFWEAYGVNIKYGVYDAFGMKKDLLKDLLIFRSVNQDDHITLKDYLEAMPREQEYIYYTSGKTREQVLAMPQMDIVKKQGYDVLVLTDDIDEFAMQVLYEYEGKKVKSINQGDLDLLSKEDEKKLQDLSEDKKPLLDQMKEILKDKVTNVVLSKRLTESPVCLVSEEGISLEMEKVIANLPHQDKPKASKVLELNPNHPVFTAIENLYNANDPMFDEFAKLLYDQALLIEGFPLENPAEFSRKISELMIKAVKPS
;
A
#
# COMPACT_ATOMS: atom_id res chain seq x y z
N MET A 1 -36.50 48.29 -5.69
CA MET A 1 -35.25 47.91 -6.39
C MET A 1 -34.34 47.27 -5.36
N ALA A 2 -33.72 46.15 -5.68
CA ALA A 2 -32.73 45.53 -4.78
C ALA A 2 -31.43 46.33 -4.84
N GLU A 3 -30.87 46.66 -3.68
CA GLU A 3 -29.55 47.28 -3.58
C GLU A 3 -28.49 46.18 -3.66
N VAL A 4 -27.77 46.14 -4.78
CA VAL A 4 -26.64 45.22 -4.97
C VAL A 4 -25.39 45.88 -4.42
N ARG A 5 -24.75 45.23 -3.45
CA ARG A 5 -23.46 45.65 -2.88
C ARG A 5 -22.42 44.57 -3.13
N GLU A 6 -21.20 45.00 -3.43
CA GLU A 6 -20.05 44.11 -3.53
C GLU A 6 -19.59 43.64 -2.14
N PHE A 7 -19.10 42.40 -2.08
CA PHE A 7 -18.49 41.87 -0.87
C PHE A 7 -17.20 42.64 -0.58
N LYS A 8 -17.04 43.06 0.68
CA LYS A 8 -15.79 43.65 1.19
C LYS A 8 -15.00 42.59 1.94
N THR A 9 -13.67 42.68 1.89
CA THR A 9 -12.79 41.72 2.55
C THR A 9 -11.75 42.43 3.40
N GLU A 10 -11.48 41.88 4.59
CA GLU A 10 -10.49 42.40 5.53
C GLU A 10 -9.12 41.73 5.26
N SER A 11 -8.25 42.41 4.51
CA SER A 11 -6.96 41.87 4.03
C SER A 11 -6.07 41.33 5.15
N LYS A 12 -6.09 41.97 6.34
CA LYS A 12 -5.33 41.54 7.52
C LYS A 12 -5.75 40.16 8.01
N ARG A 13 -7.06 39.93 8.10
CA ARG A 13 -7.62 38.66 8.58
C ARG A 13 -7.42 37.54 7.56
N LEU A 14 -7.44 37.87 6.26
CA LEU A 14 -7.09 36.93 5.18
C LEU A 14 -5.63 36.47 5.26
N LEU A 15 -4.69 37.41 5.41
CA LEU A 15 -3.27 37.09 5.56
C LEU A 15 -3.01 36.24 6.79
N ASP A 16 -3.62 36.60 7.92
CA ASP A 16 -3.51 35.85 9.16
C ASP A 16 -4.03 34.41 9.02
N LEU A 17 -5.18 34.23 8.36
CA LEU A 17 -5.76 32.92 8.07
C LEU A 17 -4.89 32.10 7.10
N MET A 18 -4.27 32.75 6.10
CA MET A 18 -3.34 32.09 5.19
C MET A 18 -2.06 31.62 5.91
N ILE A 19 -1.49 32.45 6.78
CA ILE A 19 -0.25 32.16 7.50
C ILE A 19 -0.48 31.09 8.59
N ASN A 20 -1.60 31.19 9.32
CA ASN A 20 -1.82 30.41 10.54
C ASN A 20 -2.87 29.28 10.40
N SER A 21 -3.64 29.22 9.32
CA SER A 21 -4.77 28.26 9.22
C SER A 21 -4.83 27.43 7.93
N ILE A 22 -4.24 27.88 6.82
CA ILE A 22 -4.29 27.14 5.54
C ILE A 22 -3.17 26.11 5.41
N TYR A 23 -1.97 26.43 5.92
CA TYR A 23 -0.81 25.55 5.84
C TYR A 23 -0.54 24.91 7.20
N THR A 24 -0.45 23.59 7.23
CA THR A 24 -0.15 22.85 8.46
C THR A 24 1.35 22.70 8.72
N ASN A 25 2.15 22.68 7.65
CA ASN A 25 3.61 22.51 7.73
C ASN A 25 4.36 23.77 7.24
N ARG A 26 5.25 24.29 8.09
CA ARG A 26 6.10 25.44 7.78
C ARG A 26 7.06 25.21 6.63
N GLU A 27 7.54 23.99 6.42
CA GLU A 27 8.47 23.63 5.33
C GLU A 27 7.99 24.04 3.93
N ILE A 28 6.67 24.24 3.75
CA ILE A 28 6.01 24.56 2.49
C ILE A 28 6.46 25.90 1.90
N PHE A 29 6.92 26.85 2.71
CA PHE A 29 7.36 28.15 2.17
C PHE A 29 8.41 27.99 1.07
N LEU A 30 9.33 27.03 1.24
CA LEU A 30 10.40 26.79 0.28
C LEU A 30 9.86 26.20 -1.02
N ARG A 31 8.86 25.30 -0.94
CA ARG A 31 8.15 24.75 -2.10
C ARG A 31 7.50 25.86 -2.91
N GLU A 32 6.75 26.75 -2.26
CA GLU A 32 6.02 27.82 -2.95
C GLU A 32 6.97 28.83 -3.62
N LEU A 33 8.04 29.23 -2.94
CA LEU A 33 9.00 30.19 -3.49
C LEU A 33 9.81 29.59 -4.66
N ILE A 34 10.24 28.33 -4.57
CA ILE A 34 10.91 27.65 -5.70
C ILE A 34 9.94 27.46 -6.87
N SER A 35 8.67 27.15 -6.61
CA SER A 35 7.65 27.03 -7.66
C SER A 35 7.44 28.36 -8.39
N ASN A 36 7.38 29.48 -7.67
CA ASN A 36 7.28 30.82 -8.26
C ASN A 36 8.51 31.17 -9.10
N ALA A 37 9.71 30.83 -8.62
CA ALA A 37 10.95 30.99 -9.37
C ALA A 37 10.92 30.19 -10.68
N SER A 38 10.48 28.92 -10.65
CA SER A 38 10.30 28.10 -11.85
C SER A 38 9.31 28.72 -12.82
N ASP A 39 8.14 29.15 -12.36
CA ASP A 39 7.13 29.80 -13.21
C ASP A 39 7.66 31.08 -13.87
N ALA A 40 8.49 31.86 -13.14
CA ALA A 40 9.13 33.06 -13.68
C ALA A 40 10.15 32.74 -14.78
N ILE A 41 10.89 31.66 -14.64
CA ILE A 41 11.82 31.16 -15.65
C ILE A 41 11.05 30.63 -16.88
N ASP A 42 10.00 29.83 -16.68
CA ASP A 42 9.15 29.33 -17.78
C ASP A 42 8.56 30.48 -18.60
N ARG A 43 8.09 31.54 -17.92
CA ARG A 43 7.62 32.78 -18.57
C ARG A 43 8.71 33.45 -19.40
N TYR A 44 9.91 33.61 -18.85
CA TYR A 44 11.04 34.20 -19.58
C TYR A 44 11.39 33.35 -20.80
N HIS A 45 11.54 32.05 -20.60
CA HIS A 45 11.90 31.11 -21.66
C HIS A 45 10.94 31.21 -22.83
N TYR A 46 9.64 31.11 -22.58
CA TYR A 46 8.62 31.23 -23.63
C TYR A 46 8.65 32.59 -24.34
N LEU A 47 8.75 33.69 -23.59
CA LEU A 47 8.82 35.01 -24.20
C LEU A 47 10.08 35.18 -25.04
N SER A 48 11.22 34.63 -24.63
CA SER A 48 12.46 34.67 -25.41
C SER A 48 12.40 33.91 -26.74
N LEU A 49 11.44 32.97 -26.88
CA LEU A 49 11.19 32.28 -28.15
C LEU A 49 10.40 33.16 -29.13
N THR A 50 9.63 34.13 -28.63
CA THR A 50 8.66 34.92 -29.41
C THR A 50 8.99 36.41 -29.51
N ASP A 51 9.77 36.96 -28.59
CA ASP A 51 10.15 38.37 -28.51
C ASP A 51 11.67 38.54 -28.70
N GLU A 52 12.06 39.11 -29.83
CA GLU A 52 13.47 39.31 -30.21
C GLU A 52 14.26 40.24 -29.26
N ARG A 53 13.56 41.00 -28.41
CA ARG A 53 14.20 41.88 -27.41
C ARG A 53 14.79 41.10 -26.24
N LEU A 54 14.36 39.85 -26.06
CA LEU A 54 14.82 39.00 -24.97
C LEU A 54 15.93 38.07 -25.44
N PRO A 55 17.14 38.15 -24.86
CA PRO A 55 18.19 37.19 -25.16
C PRO A 55 17.76 35.77 -24.86
N LYS A 56 17.89 34.87 -25.84
CA LYS A 56 17.72 33.44 -25.64
C LYS A 56 18.88 32.92 -24.78
N THR A 57 18.55 32.19 -23.74
CA THR A 57 19.51 31.53 -22.87
C THR A 57 19.02 30.14 -22.49
N ASN A 58 19.96 29.25 -22.19
CA ASN A 58 19.71 27.96 -21.56
C ASN A 58 20.28 27.89 -20.13
N ASP A 59 20.93 28.97 -19.68
CA ASP A 59 21.60 29.04 -18.37
C ASP A 59 20.62 29.46 -17.27
N TYR A 60 19.43 28.85 -17.23
CA TYR A 60 18.45 29.11 -16.19
C TYR A 60 18.84 28.41 -14.89
N GLU A 61 18.66 29.07 -13.76
CA GLU A 61 18.91 28.49 -12.45
C GLU A 61 18.07 29.13 -11.34
N ILE A 62 17.88 28.37 -10.27
CA ILE A 62 17.34 28.84 -9.00
C ILE A 62 18.43 28.68 -7.96
N PHE A 63 18.91 29.77 -7.38
CA PHE A 63 20.01 29.77 -6.43
C PHE A 63 19.53 30.02 -5.01
N ILE A 64 19.84 29.12 -4.09
CA ILE A 64 19.56 29.26 -2.65
C ILE A 64 20.82 29.70 -1.92
N SER A 65 20.69 30.72 -1.08
CA SER A 65 21.79 31.22 -0.24
C SER A 65 21.37 31.40 1.21
N LEU A 66 22.28 31.05 2.12
CA LEU A 66 22.07 31.08 3.57
C LEU A 66 23.08 32.04 4.21
N ASP A 67 22.60 32.97 5.03
CA ASP A 67 23.44 33.85 5.83
C ASP A 67 23.08 33.68 7.31
N LYS A 68 23.87 32.86 8.01
CA LYS A 68 23.70 32.59 9.45
C LYS A 68 23.91 33.84 10.30
N LYS A 69 24.74 34.79 9.87
CA LYS A 69 25.03 36.01 10.64
C LYS A 69 23.86 36.98 10.61
N LYS A 70 23.27 37.18 9.42
CA LYS A 70 22.09 38.04 9.24
C LYS A 70 20.77 37.33 9.52
N ARG A 71 20.80 36.00 9.72
CA ARG A 71 19.63 35.12 9.84
C ARG A 71 18.69 35.24 8.64
N THR A 72 19.28 35.18 7.44
CA THR A 72 18.53 35.31 6.20
C THR A 72 18.70 34.09 5.29
N LEU A 73 17.61 33.72 4.63
CA LEU A 73 17.58 32.77 3.52
C LEU A 73 17.15 33.53 2.27
N SER A 74 17.88 33.40 1.16
CA SER A 74 17.47 34.01 -0.12
C SER A 74 17.33 32.97 -1.22
N ILE A 75 16.30 33.14 -2.04
CA ILE A 75 16.06 32.38 -3.27
C ILE A 75 16.13 33.36 -4.42
N THR A 76 17.03 33.10 -5.36
CA THR A 76 17.25 33.93 -6.55
C THR A 76 16.93 33.13 -7.79
N ASP A 77 16.12 33.69 -8.68
CA ASP A 77 15.91 33.18 -10.03
C ASP A 77 16.37 34.20 -11.08
N ASN A 78 16.76 33.70 -12.25
CA ASN A 78 17.05 34.52 -13.42
C ASN A 78 15.89 34.47 -14.44
N GLY A 79 14.66 34.43 -13.94
CA GLY A 79 13.45 34.46 -14.74
C GLY A 79 13.03 35.87 -15.17
N ILE A 80 11.74 36.06 -15.47
CA ILE A 80 11.24 37.27 -16.12
C ILE A 80 11.25 38.53 -15.24
N GLY A 81 11.40 38.38 -13.92
CA GLY A 81 11.29 39.47 -12.96
C GLY A 81 9.89 40.11 -12.95
N MET A 82 9.76 41.26 -12.29
CA MET A 82 8.49 41.99 -12.20
C MET A 82 8.69 43.49 -12.48
N THR A 83 7.70 44.09 -13.12
CA THR A 83 7.56 45.54 -13.27
C THR A 83 6.96 46.18 -11.99
N TYR A 84 6.97 47.51 -11.90
CA TYR A 84 6.36 48.24 -10.78
C TYR A 84 4.87 47.89 -10.61
N ASP A 85 4.12 47.89 -11.71
CA ASP A 85 2.68 47.58 -11.69
C ASP A 85 2.45 46.12 -11.32
N GLU A 86 3.26 45.17 -11.83
CA GLU A 86 3.15 43.76 -11.44
C GLU A 86 3.45 43.52 -9.96
N LEU A 87 4.35 44.30 -9.34
CA LEU A 87 4.59 44.23 -7.89
C LEU A 87 3.34 44.59 -7.10
N ILE A 88 2.64 45.66 -7.49
CA ILE A 88 1.39 46.09 -6.85
C ILE A 88 0.28 45.05 -7.10
N ASP A 89 0.14 44.63 -8.35
CA ASP A 89 -0.95 43.77 -8.79
C ASP A 89 -0.81 42.31 -8.37
N SER A 90 0.41 41.83 -8.14
CA SER A 90 0.66 40.42 -7.78
C SER A 90 1.08 40.26 -6.32
N LEU A 91 2.13 40.98 -5.87
CA LEU A 91 2.61 40.84 -4.49
C LEU A 91 1.88 41.76 -3.51
N GLY A 92 1.36 42.89 -3.98
CA GLY A 92 0.56 43.82 -3.18
C GLY A 92 -0.91 43.44 -3.07
N THR A 93 -1.39 42.52 -3.92
CA THR A 93 -2.80 42.10 -3.97
C THR A 93 -2.92 40.61 -3.62
N ILE A 94 -3.74 40.28 -2.62
CA ILE A 94 -3.95 38.89 -2.18
C ILE A 94 -4.89 38.18 -3.18
N ALA A 95 -4.60 36.91 -3.47
CA ALA A 95 -5.40 36.05 -4.36
C ALA A 95 -5.44 36.49 -5.83
N LYS A 96 -4.41 37.23 -6.29
CA LYS A 96 -4.16 37.54 -7.69
C LYS A 96 -2.85 36.88 -8.14
N SER A 97 -2.87 36.21 -9.29
CA SER A 97 -1.70 35.47 -9.82
C SER A 97 -1.40 35.86 -11.26
N GLY A 98 -0.26 36.54 -11.46
CA GLY A 98 0.21 36.86 -12.81
C GLY A 98 0.50 35.63 -13.68
N SER A 99 0.89 34.51 -13.07
CA SER A 99 1.10 33.24 -13.78
C SER A 99 -0.21 32.66 -14.33
N LEU A 100 -1.31 32.77 -13.58
CA LEU A 100 -2.65 32.39 -14.06
C LEU A 100 -3.11 33.28 -15.22
N GLU A 101 -2.95 34.60 -15.11
CA GLU A 101 -3.32 35.54 -16.17
C GLU A 101 -2.51 35.27 -17.46
N PHE A 102 -1.23 34.95 -17.32
CA PHE A 102 -0.38 34.57 -18.44
C PHE A 102 -0.88 33.28 -19.11
N MET A 103 -1.19 32.23 -18.33
CA MET A 103 -1.80 31.00 -18.86
C MET A 103 -3.11 31.26 -19.63
N GLN A 104 -3.97 32.14 -19.12
CA GLN A 104 -5.22 32.49 -19.79
C GLN A 104 -4.98 33.20 -21.13
N LYS A 105 -3.97 34.09 -21.20
CA LYS A 105 -3.57 34.74 -22.46
C LYS A 105 -3.01 33.74 -23.47
N LEU A 106 -2.31 32.70 -23.01
CA LEU A 106 -1.77 31.64 -23.87
C LEU A 106 -2.85 30.70 -24.41
N LYS A 107 -3.85 30.32 -23.60
CA LYS A 107 -4.97 29.47 -24.06
C LYS A 107 -5.76 30.06 -25.23
N ASN A 108 -5.72 31.39 -25.40
CA ASN A 108 -6.38 32.09 -26.50
C ASN A 108 -5.54 32.12 -27.80
N LYS A 109 -4.29 31.64 -27.78
CA LYS A 109 -3.43 31.45 -28.95
C LYS A 109 -3.26 29.95 -29.19
N THR A 110 -3.55 29.49 -30.41
CA THR A 110 -3.55 28.08 -30.85
C THR A 110 -2.15 27.43 -30.91
N ASP A 111 -1.33 27.55 -29.87
CA ASP A 111 -0.01 26.90 -29.82
C ASP A 111 -0.03 25.62 -28.98
N LYS A 112 0.53 24.55 -29.56
CA LYS A 112 0.50 23.16 -29.06
C LYS A 112 1.50 22.87 -27.94
N GLU A 113 2.27 23.85 -27.48
CA GLU A 113 3.18 23.70 -26.34
C GLU A 113 2.57 24.37 -25.11
N ALA A 114 1.71 23.64 -24.41
CA ALA A 114 1.17 24.10 -23.13
C ALA A 114 2.31 24.22 -22.11
N ILE A 115 2.64 25.45 -21.72
CA ILE A 115 3.54 25.69 -20.58
C ILE A 115 2.84 25.19 -19.32
N ASP A 116 3.53 24.35 -18.55
CA ASP A 116 3.00 23.82 -17.29
C ASP A 116 3.28 24.78 -16.13
N ILE A 117 2.48 25.83 -16.03
CA ILE A 117 2.53 26.74 -14.89
C ILE A 117 1.93 26.12 -13.63
N ILE A 118 2.66 26.23 -12.52
CA ILE A 118 2.35 25.64 -11.22
C ILE A 118 1.46 26.56 -10.38
N GLY A 119 1.78 27.85 -10.29
CA GLY A 119 1.12 28.84 -9.43
C GLY A 119 -0.21 29.36 -10.01
N GLN A 120 -1.33 29.11 -9.32
CA GLN A 120 -2.67 29.50 -9.81
C GLN A 120 -3.50 30.32 -8.81
N PHE A 121 -3.19 30.25 -7.50
CA PHE A 121 -4.05 30.82 -6.45
C PHE A 121 -3.68 32.25 -6.03
N GLY A 122 -2.45 32.71 -6.28
CA GLY A 122 -2.03 34.06 -5.87
C GLY A 122 -1.84 34.24 -4.37
N VAL A 123 -1.58 33.15 -3.63
CA VAL A 123 -1.38 33.16 -2.17
C VAL A 123 -0.05 32.57 -1.71
N GLY A 124 0.63 31.80 -2.57
CA GLY A 124 1.85 31.05 -2.20
C GLY A 124 3.01 31.91 -1.70
N PHE A 125 3.18 33.13 -2.22
CA PHE A 125 4.20 34.07 -1.75
C PHE A 125 4.12 34.35 -0.24
N TYR A 126 2.90 34.48 0.29
CA TYR A 126 2.69 34.84 1.70
C TYR A 126 3.01 33.71 2.68
N SER A 127 3.17 32.47 2.21
CA SER A 127 3.69 31.36 3.02
C SER A 127 5.10 31.66 3.57
N ALA A 128 5.85 32.56 2.91
CA ALA A 128 7.12 33.08 3.42
C ALA A 128 7.03 33.64 4.85
N PHE A 129 5.90 34.25 5.22
CA PHE A 129 5.70 34.83 6.55
C PHE A 129 5.46 33.81 7.66
N MET A 130 5.29 32.52 7.32
CA MET A 130 5.27 31.43 8.30
C MET A 130 6.62 31.28 9.01
N VAL A 131 7.72 31.63 8.31
CA VAL A 131 9.10 31.53 8.82
C VAL A 131 9.80 32.88 8.90
N ALA A 132 9.37 33.87 8.13
CA ALA A 132 9.98 35.19 8.06
C ALA A 132 9.19 36.25 8.84
N SER A 133 9.91 37.16 9.49
CA SER A 133 9.38 38.38 10.10
C SER A 133 9.35 39.57 9.13
N LYS A 134 10.18 39.51 8.09
CA LYS A 134 10.28 40.49 7.02
C LYS A 134 10.69 39.75 5.74
N VAL A 135 10.12 40.17 4.61
CA VAL A 135 10.48 39.70 3.28
C VAL A 135 10.88 40.89 2.43
N GLU A 136 12.02 40.76 1.76
CA GLU A 136 12.49 41.68 0.73
C GLU A 136 12.48 40.97 -0.63
N VAL A 137 11.96 41.63 -1.65
CA VAL A 137 11.97 41.14 -3.03
C VAL A 137 12.69 42.17 -3.89
N ARG A 138 13.90 41.85 -4.34
CA ARG A 138 14.64 42.63 -5.33
C ARG A 138 14.36 42.05 -6.71
N THR A 139 13.84 42.84 -7.63
CA THR A 139 13.43 42.31 -8.94
C THR A 139 13.69 43.30 -10.07
N LYS A 140 13.97 42.76 -11.25
CA LYS A 140 14.17 43.51 -12.48
C LYS A 140 13.54 42.78 -13.65
N SER A 141 12.54 43.40 -14.25
CA SER A 141 11.98 42.95 -15.52
C SER A 141 12.75 43.54 -16.71
N PRO A 142 12.96 42.77 -17.80
CA PRO A 142 13.51 43.31 -19.05
C PRO A 142 12.56 44.33 -19.72
N PHE A 143 11.30 44.41 -19.28
CA PHE A 143 10.31 45.38 -19.76
C PHE A 143 10.22 46.64 -18.90
N SER A 144 11.12 46.81 -17.93
CA SER A 144 11.23 48.00 -17.08
C SER A 144 12.60 48.65 -17.29
N GLU A 145 12.70 49.97 -17.18
CA GLU A 145 13.99 50.69 -17.16
C GLU A 145 14.69 50.60 -15.80
N ASP A 146 13.91 50.64 -14.71
CA ASP A 146 14.41 50.54 -13.33
C ASP A 146 14.28 49.12 -12.78
N GLY A 147 15.06 48.81 -11.75
CA GLY A 147 14.82 47.68 -10.83
C GLY A 147 14.10 48.16 -9.56
N TYR A 148 13.53 47.23 -8.80
CA TYR A 148 12.71 47.57 -7.63
C TYR A 148 13.03 46.69 -6.42
N LEU A 149 12.88 47.28 -5.23
CA LEU A 149 12.88 46.58 -3.94
C LEU A 149 11.49 46.70 -3.32
N PHE A 150 10.79 45.57 -3.24
CA PHE A 150 9.57 45.44 -2.45
C PHE A 150 9.91 44.95 -1.04
N THR A 151 9.41 45.64 -0.01
CA THR A 151 9.64 45.29 1.40
C THR A 151 8.32 45.15 2.14
N SER A 152 8.12 44.02 2.83
CA SER A 152 6.93 43.78 3.65
C SER A 152 7.26 42.99 4.93
N SER A 153 6.55 43.31 6.02
CA SER A 153 6.56 42.54 7.27
C SER A 153 5.39 41.54 7.38
N GLY A 154 4.60 41.38 6.32
CA GLY A 154 3.42 40.51 6.32
C GLY A 154 2.25 41.10 7.11
N THR A 155 2.26 42.42 7.29
CA THR A 155 1.23 43.20 7.99
C THR A 155 0.49 44.11 7.02
N GLU A 156 -0.05 45.24 7.48
CA GLU A 156 -1.01 46.07 6.73
C GLU A 156 -0.41 46.80 5.52
N THR A 157 0.92 46.97 5.45
CA THR A 157 1.57 47.82 4.43
C THR A 157 2.84 47.18 3.87
N TYR A 158 3.18 47.54 2.63
CA TYR A 158 4.45 47.27 1.98
C TYR A 158 5.04 48.57 1.40
N ALA A 159 6.35 48.56 1.12
CA ALA A 159 7.04 49.66 0.46
C ALA A 159 7.68 49.17 -0.85
N ILE A 160 7.77 50.06 -1.85
CA ILE A 160 8.46 49.81 -3.11
C ILE A 160 9.45 50.95 -3.36
N ASP A 161 10.73 50.62 -3.42
CA ASP A 161 11.82 51.55 -3.71
C ASP A 161 12.45 51.23 -5.06
N LYS A 162 12.96 52.26 -5.77
CA LYS A 162 13.76 52.06 -6.98
C LYS A 162 15.19 51.63 -6.63
N VAL A 163 15.72 50.68 -7.38
CA VAL A 163 17.08 50.16 -7.22
C VAL A 163 17.74 50.09 -8.59
N ALA A 164 18.90 50.74 -8.70
CA ALA A 164 19.73 50.70 -9.91
C ALA A 164 20.52 49.38 -10.01
N ASP A 165 20.93 49.03 -11.22
CA ASP A 165 21.91 47.97 -11.51
C ASP A 165 21.56 46.57 -10.98
N LEU A 166 20.28 46.20 -10.98
CA LEU A 166 19.85 44.82 -10.71
C LEU A 166 19.93 43.95 -11.98
N PRO A 167 20.41 42.69 -11.88
CA PRO A 167 20.28 41.73 -12.98
C PRO A 167 18.81 41.35 -13.19
N VAL A 168 18.46 40.95 -14.42
CA VAL A 168 17.11 40.44 -14.75
C VAL A 168 16.79 39.20 -13.89
N GLY A 169 15.57 39.15 -13.37
CA GLY A 169 15.12 38.09 -12.45
C GLY A 169 14.65 38.64 -11.11
N THR A 170 14.61 37.77 -10.11
CA THR A 170 14.14 38.12 -8.76
C THR A 170 14.98 37.45 -7.68
N THR A 171 15.27 38.19 -6.60
CA THR A 171 15.80 37.66 -5.34
C THR A 171 14.80 37.92 -4.23
N VAL A 172 14.27 36.84 -3.65
CA VAL A 172 13.43 36.88 -2.44
C VAL A 172 14.30 36.59 -1.23
N THR A 173 14.47 37.56 -0.34
CA THR A 173 15.22 37.43 0.92
C THR A 173 14.26 37.37 2.10
N LEU A 174 14.33 36.28 2.85
CA LEU A 174 13.56 36.02 4.07
C LEU A 174 14.41 36.37 5.29
N TYR A 175 13.92 37.28 6.12
CA TYR A 175 14.49 37.57 7.44
C TYR A 175 13.78 36.70 8.46
N LEU A 176 14.42 35.62 8.88
CA LEU A 176 13.79 34.60 9.71
C LEU A 176 13.32 35.17 11.04
N ARG A 177 12.20 34.66 11.53
CA ARG A 177 11.68 34.96 12.87
C ARG A 177 12.71 34.58 13.94
N LYS A 178 12.55 35.16 15.12
CA LYS A 178 13.31 34.74 16.30
C LYS A 178 12.79 33.37 16.74
N ASN A 179 13.69 32.52 17.22
CA ASN A 179 13.30 31.22 17.76
C ASN A 179 12.43 31.40 19.02
N GLY A 180 11.41 30.58 19.13
CA GLY A 180 10.51 30.48 20.29
C GLY A 180 10.92 29.34 21.21
N LYS A 181 10.08 29.05 22.21
CA LYS A 181 10.28 27.89 23.11
C LYS A 181 10.07 26.54 22.42
N GLU A 182 9.16 26.49 21.45
CA GLU A 182 8.77 25.28 20.72
C GLU A 182 9.18 25.33 19.24
N GLU A 183 9.74 26.46 18.79
CA GLU A 183 9.93 26.76 17.37
C GLU A 183 11.37 27.16 17.09
N ASN A 184 12.05 26.41 16.23
CA ASN A 184 13.42 26.67 15.83
C ASN A 184 13.50 26.99 14.34
N TYR A 185 13.53 28.28 13.98
CA TYR A 185 13.63 28.70 12.59
C TYR A 185 15.05 28.56 12.04
N ASP A 186 16.06 28.40 12.90
CA ASP A 186 17.45 28.25 12.47
C ASP A 186 17.69 26.93 11.75
N GLU A 187 16.76 25.97 11.86
CA GLU A 187 16.77 24.77 11.02
C GLU A 187 16.75 25.09 9.53
N PHE A 188 16.15 26.22 9.12
CA PHE A 188 16.15 26.68 7.72
C PHE A 188 17.43 27.41 7.32
N LEU A 189 18.40 27.54 8.23
CA LEU A 189 19.76 28.02 7.92
C LEU A 189 20.78 26.86 7.87
N GLU A 190 20.33 25.62 8.05
CA GLU A 190 21.17 24.43 7.96
C GLU A 190 21.16 23.82 6.56
N GLU A 191 22.36 23.65 5.99
CA GLU A 191 22.56 23.16 4.62
C GLU A 191 21.86 21.81 4.37
N TYR A 192 22.05 20.86 5.28
CA TYR A 192 21.43 19.53 5.19
C TYR A 192 19.91 19.60 5.15
N ASN A 193 19.31 20.50 5.93
CA ASN A 193 17.85 20.65 5.96
C ASN A 193 17.35 21.21 4.63
N ILE A 194 17.96 22.27 4.10
CA ILE A 194 17.59 22.84 2.79
C ILE A 194 17.70 21.80 1.68
N ARG A 195 18.80 21.02 1.66
CA ARG A 195 18.97 19.90 0.72
C ARG A 195 17.82 18.89 0.83
N ARG A 196 17.47 18.48 2.05
CA ARG A 196 16.33 17.58 2.32
C ARG A 196 15.01 18.16 1.80
N LEU A 197 14.74 19.44 2.06
CA LEU A 197 13.51 20.11 1.64
C LEU A 197 13.42 20.26 0.12
N VAL A 198 14.52 20.62 -0.55
CA VAL A 198 14.58 20.67 -2.02
C VAL A 198 14.33 19.27 -2.59
N LYS A 199 14.98 18.24 -2.08
CA LYS A 199 14.75 16.83 -2.49
C LYS A 199 13.32 16.35 -2.20
N LYS A 200 12.68 16.83 -1.14
CA LYS A 200 11.32 16.44 -0.76
C LYS A 200 10.27 17.09 -1.67
N TYR A 201 10.37 18.40 -1.89
CA TYR A 201 9.30 19.18 -2.51
C TYR A 201 9.56 19.59 -3.96
N SER A 202 10.82 19.69 -4.37
CA SER A 202 11.23 20.35 -5.62
C SER A 202 12.30 19.57 -6.42
N ASP A 203 12.48 18.28 -6.16
CA ASP A 203 13.56 17.48 -6.80
C ASP A 203 13.44 17.42 -8.34
N TYR A 204 12.23 17.62 -8.85
CA TYR A 204 11.90 17.46 -10.26
C TYR A 204 11.42 18.76 -10.93
N ILE A 205 11.72 19.90 -10.30
CA ILE A 205 11.65 21.19 -10.99
C ILE A 205 12.66 21.15 -12.14
N ARG A 206 12.22 21.56 -13.35
CA ARG A 206 12.99 21.41 -14.60
C ARG A 206 14.33 22.15 -14.59
N TYR A 207 14.44 23.21 -13.79
CA TYR A 207 15.62 24.05 -13.70
C TYR A 207 16.54 23.63 -12.55
N PRO A 208 17.87 23.77 -12.69
CA PRO A 208 18.80 23.43 -11.63
C PRO A 208 18.60 24.34 -10.42
N ILE A 209 18.38 23.72 -9.26
CA ILE A 209 18.32 24.37 -7.95
C ILE A 209 19.70 24.22 -7.33
N ARG A 210 20.43 25.32 -7.16
CA ARG A 210 21.83 25.32 -6.75
C ARG A 210 22.03 25.99 -5.40
N MET A 211 23.04 25.56 -4.66
CA MET A 211 23.43 26.16 -3.39
C MET A 211 24.94 26.03 -3.18
N LYS A 212 25.55 26.97 -2.47
CA LYS A 212 26.92 26.80 -1.96
C LYS A 212 26.92 25.78 -0.83
N VAL A 213 27.74 24.75 -0.96
CA VAL A 213 27.86 23.67 0.02
C VAL A 213 29.29 23.62 0.54
N LYS A 214 29.45 23.30 1.82
CA LYS A 214 30.77 23.13 2.43
C LYS A 214 31.21 21.68 2.33
N LYS A 215 32.35 21.43 1.68
CA LYS A 215 32.96 20.09 1.63
C LYS A 215 34.30 20.08 2.33
N SER A 216 34.53 18.98 3.04
CA SER A 216 35.81 18.66 3.67
C SER A 216 36.65 17.89 2.65
N VAL A 217 37.69 18.53 2.12
CA VAL A 217 38.62 17.92 1.15
C VAL A 217 39.97 17.68 1.84
N PRO A 218 40.68 16.58 1.54
CA PRO A 218 42.01 16.33 2.11
C PRO A 218 42.96 17.50 1.80
N LYS A 219 43.62 18.01 2.83
CA LYS A 219 44.63 19.07 2.69
C LYS A 219 45.82 18.53 1.90
N LEU A 220 46.27 19.22 0.87
CA LEU A 220 47.44 18.82 0.08
C LEU A 220 48.72 19.47 0.63
N ASP A 221 49.85 18.76 0.59
CA ASP A 221 51.19 19.33 0.85
C ASP A 221 51.75 20.05 -0.39
N ASP A 222 52.94 20.64 -0.25
CA ASP A 222 53.63 21.38 -1.33
C ASP A 222 53.98 20.48 -2.55
N GLU A 223 53.87 19.15 -2.41
CA GLU A 223 54.05 18.15 -3.47
C GLU A 223 52.72 17.62 -4.04
N GLY A 224 51.57 18.14 -3.59
CA GLY A 224 50.24 17.74 -4.05
C GLY A 224 49.71 16.44 -3.44
N LYS A 225 50.30 15.92 -2.34
CA LYS A 225 49.84 14.69 -1.66
C LYS A 225 48.92 15.01 -0.49
N PRO A 226 47.88 14.18 -0.23
CA PRO A 226 46.98 14.38 0.89
C PRO A 226 47.69 14.18 2.23
N VAL A 227 47.62 15.19 3.08
CA VAL A 227 48.14 15.19 4.45
C VAL A 227 47.17 14.43 5.34
N SER A 228 47.60 13.26 5.83
CA SER A 228 46.79 12.38 6.67
C SER A 228 46.19 13.12 7.89
N GLY A 229 44.88 13.00 8.07
CA GLY A 229 44.15 13.61 9.19
C GLY A 229 43.93 15.12 9.10
N LYS A 230 44.33 15.78 8.01
CA LYS A 230 44.05 17.22 7.78
C LYS A 230 43.13 17.40 6.57
N TYR A 231 42.12 18.24 6.75
CA TYR A 231 41.16 18.59 5.72
C TYR A 231 41.06 20.11 5.63
N ASP A 232 40.90 20.62 4.42
CA ASP A 232 40.51 22.01 4.17
C ASP A 232 38.99 22.05 3.87
N GLU A 233 38.31 23.08 4.35
CA GLU A 233 36.92 23.34 3.96
C GLU A 233 36.92 24.15 2.65
N VAL A 234 36.27 23.60 1.62
CA VAL A 234 36.03 24.32 0.36
C VAL A 234 34.54 24.55 0.17
N GLU A 235 34.19 25.72 -0.34
CA GLU A 235 32.83 26.01 -0.79
C GLU A 235 32.73 25.71 -2.29
N GLU A 236 31.79 24.84 -2.67
CA GLU A 236 31.46 24.57 -4.07
C GLU A 236 29.98 24.80 -4.32
N ILE A 237 29.62 25.06 -5.58
CA ILE A 237 28.22 25.16 -5.99
C ILE A 237 27.75 23.77 -6.41
N GLU A 238 26.71 23.27 -5.73
CA GLU A 238 26.13 21.96 -6.03
C GLU A 238 24.67 22.12 -6.50
N THR A 239 24.26 21.32 -7.49
CA THR A 239 22.87 21.18 -7.89
C THR A 239 22.17 20.21 -6.94
N LEU A 240 21.13 20.67 -6.27
CA LEU A 240 20.40 19.95 -5.24
C LEU A 240 19.28 19.06 -5.79
N ASN A 241 18.76 19.33 -6.99
CA ASN A 241 17.63 18.62 -7.59
C ASN A 241 18.05 17.74 -8.79
N SER A 242 17.23 16.73 -9.09
CA SER A 242 17.46 15.76 -10.17
C SER A 242 16.91 16.21 -11.54
N MET A 243 16.12 17.29 -11.57
CA MET A 243 15.48 17.95 -12.72
C MET A 243 14.48 17.12 -13.51
N THR A 244 14.91 16.02 -14.14
CA THR A 244 14.01 15.15 -14.91
C THR A 244 13.63 13.93 -14.09
N PRO A 245 12.37 13.81 -13.65
CA PRO A 245 11.94 12.62 -12.94
C PRO A 245 12.02 11.38 -13.82
N ILE A 246 12.45 10.27 -13.23
CA ILE A 246 12.61 8.99 -13.92
C ILE A 246 11.31 8.51 -14.58
N TRP A 247 10.15 8.83 -13.99
CA TRP A 247 8.82 8.47 -14.51
C TRP A 247 8.33 9.36 -15.68
N LYS A 248 9.02 10.46 -15.98
CA LYS A 248 8.75 11.29 -17.17
C LYS A 248 9.66 10.98 -18.35
N ARG A 249 10.72 10.19 -18.14
CA ARG A 249 11.56 9.67 -19.22
C ARG A 249 10.79 8.60 -20.00
N ARG A 250 11.11 8.42 -21.28
CA ARG A 250 10.54 7.30 -22.04
C ARG A 250 11.05 6.00 -21.41
N LYS A 251 10.15 5.04 -21.20
CA LYS A 251 10.50 3.73 -20.60
C LYS A 251 11.72 3.06 -21.27
N ALA A 252 11.87 3.21 -22.59
CA ALA A 252 12.98 2.63 -23.35
C ALA A 252 14.34 3.27 -23.03
N ASP A 253 14.36 4.49 -22.49
CA ASP A 253 15.58 5.22 -22.15
C ASP A 253 15.96 5.05 -20.67
N VAL A 254 15.24 4.21 -19.90
CA VAL A 254 15.47 4.00 -18.48
C VAL A 254 15.88 2.55 -18.24
N THR A 255 17.05 2.35 -17.64
CA THR A 255 17.54 0.99 -17.33
C THR A 255 16.89 0.43 -16.06
N GLU A 256 16.95 -0.90 -15.90
CA GLU A 256 16.49 -1.54 -14.66
C GLU A 256 17.31 -1.10 -13.44
N GLU A 257 18.62 -0.90 -13.62
CA GLU A 257 19.52 -0.39 -12.58
C GLU A 257 19.09 1.00 -12.09
N GLU A 258 18.78 1.93 -13.02
CA GLU A 258 18.27 3.26 -12.65
C GLU A 258 16.94 3.19 -11.88
N LEU A 259 16.05 2.26 -12.26
CA LEU A 259 14.78 2.05 -11.57
C LEU A 259 14.97 1.49 -10.16
N ASN A 260 15.92 0.57 -9.99
CA ASN A 260 16.21 -0.06 -8.70
C ASN A 260 16.96 0.91 -7.79
N ASP A 261 17.92 1.69 -8.32
CA ASP A 261 18.58 2.77 -7.58
C ASP A 261 17.59 3.81 -7.09
N PHE A 262 16.68 4.25 -7.97
CA PHE A 262 15.62 5.15 -7.59
C PHE A 262 14.77 4.57 -6.45
N TYR A 263 14.36 3.30 -6.56
CA TYR A 263 13.59 2.62 -5.51
C TYR A 263 14.33 2.61 -4.16
N ARG A 264 15.58 2.13 -4.15
CA ARG A 264 16.41 2.02 -2.93
C ARG A 264 16.60 3.36 -2.26
N GLN A 265 16.97 4.39 -3.03
CA GLN A 265 17.20 5.74 -2.51
C GLN A 265 15.92 6.41 -2.04
N LYS A 266 14.82 6.29 -2.79
CA LYS A 266 13.56 6.98 -2.49
C LYS A 266 12.82 6.37 -1.31
N TYR A 267 12.82 5.05 -1.20
CA TYR A 267 12.05 4.31 -0.19
C TYR A 267 12.90 3.69 0.92
N PHE A 268 14.19 4.04 0.98
CA PHE A 268 15.16 3.61 1.98
C PHE A 268 15.18 2.09 2.17
N ASP A 269 15.08 1.36 1.07
CA ASP A 269 15.15 -0.10 1.05
C ASP A 269 16.53 -0.53 0.56
N ALA A 270 17.13 -1.50 1.23
CA ALA A 270 18.43 -2.05 0.83
C ALA A 270 18.30 -3.05 -0.34
N ASN A 271 17.09 -3.59 -0.56
CA ASN A 271 16.84 -4.59 -1.59
C ASN A 271 16.26 -3.96 -2.84
N ASP A 272 16.54 -4.59 -3.98
CA ASP A 272 15.86 -4.32 -5.24
C ASP A 272 14.40 -4.76 -5.13
N PRO A 273 13.46 -4.07 -5.80
CA PRO A 273 12.07 -4.48 -5.82
C PRO A 273 11.93 -5.82 -6.57
N ILE A 274 10.90 -6.62 -6.23
CA ILE A 274 10.53 -7.79 -7.04
C ILE A 274 10.15 -7.32 -8.43
N ALA A 275 9.31 -6.30 -8.55
CA ALA A 275 8.86 -5.81 -9.84
C ALA A 275 8.68 -4.30 -9.86
N THR A 276 8.96 -3.73 -11.02
CA THR A 276 8.71 -2.33 -11.35
C THR A 276 7.70 -2.24 -12.47
N ILE A 277 6.71 -1.37 -12.30
CA ILE A 277 5.59 -1.16 -13.23
C ILE A 277 5.60 0.31 -13.63
N PHE A 278 5.96 0.56 -14.89
CA PHE A 278 5.91 1.87 -15.50
C PHE A 278 4.57 2.04 -16.23
N ILE A 279 3.80 3.06 -15.85
CA ILE A 279 2.48 3.35 -16.41
C ILE A 279 2.52 4.74 -17.03
N ASN A 280 2.10 4.85 -18.29
CA ASN A 280 1.81 6.12 -18.95
C ASN A 280 0.45 5.98 -19.63
N VAL A 281 -0.47 6.86 -19.28
CA VAL A 281 -1.86 6.84 -19.78
C VAL A 281 -2.21 8.24 -20.23
N GLU A 282 -2.72 8.32 -21.45
CA GLU A 282 -3.27 9.53 -22.06
C GLU A 282 -4.74 9.28 -22.44
N GLY A 283 -5.58 10.32 -22.38
CA GLY A 283 -6.98 10.27 -22.79
C GLY A 283 -7.93 10.78 -21.71
N ALA A 284 -8.84 9.90 -21.24
CA ALA A 284 -9.88 10.28 -20.27
C ALA A 284 -9.34 10.70 -18.89
N VAL A 285 -8.14 10.22 -18.55
CA VAL A 285 -7.27 10.72 -17.48
C VAL A 285 -5.84 10.70 -18.03
N ASN A 286 -5.03 11.67 -17.68
CA ASN A 286 -3.65 11.80 -18.14
C ASN A 286 -2.70 11.69 -16.95
N TYR A 287 -1.92 10.62 -16.88
CA TYR A 287 -0.98 10.43 -15.78
C TYR A 287 0.16 9.50 -16.13
N THR A 288 1.25 9.66 -15.39
CA THR A 288 2.37 8.75 -15.33
C THR A 288 2.45 8.16 -13.93
N ALA A 289 2.84 6.89 -13.82
CA ALA A 289 3.07 6.27 -12.53
C ALA A 289 4.27 5.34 -12.59
N LEU A 290 4.99 5.28 -11.48
CA LEU A 290 6.07 4.34 -11.27
C LEU A 290 5.81 3.59 -9.98
N VAL A 291 5.50 2.32 -10.12
CA VAL A 291 4.97 1.48 -9.05
C VAL A 291 5.91 0.30 -8.83
N TYR A 292 6.16 -0.03 -7.57
CA TYR A 292 7.11 -1.02 -7.11
C TYR A 292 6.44 -2.04 -6.20
N ILE A 293 6.80 -3.30 -6.40
CA ILE A 293 6.50 -4.40 -5.47
C ILE A 293 7.77 -4.63 -4.64
N PRO A 294 7.81 -4.22 -3.36
CA PRO A 294 8.97 -4.43 -2.51
C PRO A 294 9.32 -5.91 -2.39
N LYS A 295 10.61 -6.25 -2.30
CA LYS A 295 11.02 -7.66 -2.16
C LYS A 295 10.65 -8.30 -0.84
N LYS A 296 10.61 -7.51 0.23
CA LYS A 296 10.25 -7.97 1.56
C LYS A 296 9.14 -7.08 2.12
N PRO A 297 8.16 -7.66 2.83
CA PRO A 297 7.16 -6.86 3.52
C PRO A 297 7.86 -5.98 4.57
N PRO A 298 7.44 -4.72 4.73
CA PRO A 298 7.91 -3.91 5.85
C PRO A 298 7.46 -4.56 7.16
N TYR A 299 8.28 -4.46 8.21
CA TYR A 299 8.04 -5.12 9.50
C TYR A 299 6.66 -4.77 10.11
N ASP A 300 6.20 -3.54 9.88
CA ASP A 300 4.96 -3.01 10.42
C ASP A 300 3.75 -3.19 9.49
N LEU A 301 3.87 -3.89 8.34
CA LEU A 301 2.82 -4.00 7.31
C LEU A 301 1.44 -4.36 7.85
N TYR A 302 1.38 -5.26 8.83
CA TYR A 302 0.14 -5.76 9.43
C TYR A 302 -0.26 -5.03 10.71
N SER A 303 0.49 -4.01 11.11
CA SER A 303 0.14 -3.18 12.27
C SER A 303 -0.98 -2.19 11.93
N GLU A 304 -1.72 -1.77 12.96
CA GLU A 304 -2.74 -0.72 12.86
C GLU A 304 -2.14 0.65 12.47
N ARG A 305 -0.85 0.86 12.72
CA ARG A 305 -0.15 2.12 12.44
C ARG A 305 0.36 2.23 11.01
N TYR A 306 0.32 1.14 10.23
CA TYR A 306 0.85 1.17 8.88
C TYR A 306 -0.06 1.92 7.92
N GLU A 307 0.48 2.98 7.35
CA GLU A 307 -0.19 3.78 6.35
C GLU A 307 0.13 3.30 4.93
N LYS A 308 -0.91 2.89 4.20
CA LYS A 308 -0.81 2.56 2.77
C LYS A 308 -0.85 3.83 1.91
N GLY A 309 -0.43 3.69 0.66
CA GLY A 309 -0.64 4.72 -0.36
C GLY A 309 0.59 4.97 -1.21
N LEU A 310 0.35 5.60 -2.36
CA LEU A 310 1.41 6.05 -3.28
C LEU A 310 1.68 7.54 -3.06
N GLN A 311 2.89 7.99 -3.38
CA GLN A 311 3.16 9.42 -3.44
C GLN A 311 2.37 10.05 -4.58
N LEU A 312 1.79 11.22 -4.32
CA LEU A 312 1.04 11.95 -5.31
C LEU A 312 1.81 13.18 -5.76
N TYR A 313 1.94 13.33 -7.07
CA TYR A 313 2.49 14.50 -7.72
C TYR A 313 1.45 15.11 -8.66
N SER A 314 1.52 16.42 -8.82
CA SER A 314 0.77 17.15 -9.83
C SER A 314 1.74 17.98 -10.64
N LYS A 315 1.84 17.70 -11.94
CA LYS A 315 2.80 18.35 -12.85
C LYS A 315 4.25 18.30 -12.35
N GLY A 316 4.65 17.20 -11.71
CA GLY A 316 5.99 17.02 -11.12
C GLY A 316 6.19 17.67 -9.75
N VAL A 317 5.19 18.36 -9.20
CA VAL A 317 5.22 18.95 -7.86
C VAL A 317 4.67 17.95 -6.84
N PHE A 318 5.40 17.72 -5.76
CA PHE A 318 4.97 16.83 -4.68
C PHE A 318 3.76 17.39 -3.94
N ILE A 319 2.71 16.56 -3.81
CA ILE A 319 1.44 16.92 -3.15
C ILE A 319 1.33 16.20 -1.80
N MET A 320 1.46 14.87 -1.79
CA MET A 320 1.33 14.08 -0.57
C MET A 320 2.16 12.80 -0.62
N GLU A 321 2.57 12.32 0.56
CA GLU A 321 3.43 11.15 0.70
C GLU A 321 2.66 9.83 0.55
N LYS A 322 1.43 9.78 1.10
CA LYS A 322 0.61 8.57 1.19
C LYS A 322 -0.82 8.87 0.73
N CYS A 323 -1.07 8.74 -0.56
CA CYS A 323 -2.43 8.77 -1.10
C CYS A 323 -3.03 7.36 -1.03
N LYS A 324 -3.79 7.08 0.03
CA LYS A 324 -4.37 5.76 0.31
C LYS A 324 -5.43 5.35 -0.71
N GLU A 325 -6.06 6.32 -1.37
CA GLU A 325 -7.11 6.10 -2.38
C GLU A 325 -6.55 5.49 -3.68
N LEU A 326 -5.24 5.63 -3.94
CA LEU A 326 -4.61 5.12 -5.17
C LEU A 326 -4.40 3.60 -5.18
N VAL A 327 -4.49 2.95 -4.02
CA VAL A 327 -4.30 1.49 -3.91
C VAL A 327 -5.30 0.88 -2.92
N PRO A 328 -5.93 -0.25 -3.26
CA PRO A 328 -6.81 -0.97 -2.34
C PRO A 328 -6.04 -1.59 -1.17
N ASP A 329 -6.73 -1.99 -0.10
CA ASP A 329 -6.09 -2.53 1.11
C ASP A 329 -5.32 -3.83 0.86
N TYR A 330 -5.80 -4.66 -0.07
CA TYR A 330 -5.10 -5.87 -0.49
C TYR A 330 -3.80 -5.59 -1.28
N LEU A 331 -3.56 -4.34 -1.70
CA LEU A 331 -2.30 -3.89 -2.31
C LEU A 331 -1.55 -2.88 -1.41
N ARG A 332 -1.82 -2.87 -0.10
CA ARG A 332 -1.24 -1.88 0.83
C ARG A 332 0.29 -1.87 0.87
N PHE A 333 0.94 -2.95 0.49
CA PHE A 333 2.41 -3.10 0.45
C PHE A 333 3.07 -2.37 -0.73
N ILE A 334 2.30 -1.95 -1.73
CA ILE A 334 2.83 -1.33 -2.94
C ILE A 334 3.45 0.03 -2.60
N LYS A 335 4.66 0.26 -3.11
CA LYS A 335 5.34 1.56 -3.06
C LYS A 335 5.34 2.18 -4.45
N GLY A 336 5.43 3.50 -4.54
CA GLY A 336 5.46 4.15 -5.84
C GLY A 336 4.94 5.58 -5.78
N LEU A 337 4.67 6.09 -6.96
CA LEU A 337 4.14 7.42 -7.16
C LEU A 337 3.22 7.48 -8.38
N VAL A 338 2.35 8.48 -8.38
CA VAL A 338 1.50 8.89 -9.49
C VAL A 338 1.70 10.40 -9.72
N ASP A 339 1.94 10.80 -10.95
CA ASP A 339 2.03 12.19 -11.39
C ASP A 339 1.01 12.46 -12.50
N SER A 340 0.07 13.37 -12.25
CA SER A 340 -0.98 13.74 -13.20
C SER A 340 -1.10 15.24 -13.36
N SER A 341 -1.42 15.70 -14.57
CA SER A 341 -1.81 17.09 -14.85
C SER A 341 -3.24 17.41 -14.45
N ASP A 342 -4.06 16.38 -14.17
CA ASP A 342 -5.52 16.50 -14.12
C ASP A 342 -6.03 16.71 -12.68
N PHE A 343 -5.16 16.68 -11.68
CA PHE A 343 -5.55 16.97 -10.30
C PHE A 343 -5.84 18.46 -10.13
N SER A 344 -7.11 18.80 -9.88
CA SER A 344 -7.50 20.12 -9.39
C SER A 344 -7.00 20.26 -7.95
N LEU A 345 -5.88 20.94 -7.78
CA LEU A 345 -5.34 21.19 -6.45
C LEU A 345 -6.29 22.11 -5.66
N ASN A 346 -6.42 21.87 -4.36
CA ASN A 346 -7.08 22.81 -3.47
C ASN A 346 -6.09 23.91 -3.03
N ILE A 347 -6.57 24.95 -2.34
CA ILE A 347 -5.74 26.11 -1.94
C ILE A 347 -4.53 25.70 -1.08
N SER A 348 -4.69 24.73 -0.17
CA SER A 348 -3.58 24.22 0.64
C SER A 348 -2.65 23.28 -0.13
N ARG A 349 -3.10 22.72 -1.26
CA ARG A 349 -2.48 21.64 -2.04
C ARG A 349 -2.14 20.40 -1.20
N GLU A 350 -2.81 20.21 -0.06
CA GLU A 350 -2.56 19.09 0.87
C GLU A 350 -3.75 18.13 0.95
N ILE A 351 -4.97 18.64 0.81
CA ILE A 351 -6.19 17.84 0.93
C ILE A 351 -6.74 17.63 -0.48
N LEU A 352 -6.47 16.46 -1.03
CA LEU A 352 -7.09 16.05 -2.28
C LEU A 352 -8.60 15.89 -2.04
N GLN A 353 -9.42 16.65 -2.76
CA GLN A 353 -10.86 16.36 -2.80
C GLN A 353 -11.05 15.05 -3.55
N LYS A 354 -11.85 14.12 -3.01
CA LYS A 354 -12.19 12.87 -3.71
C LYS A 354 -12.77 13.23 -5.08
N SER A 355 -12.00 12.95 -6.13
CA SER A 355 -12.36 13.27 -7.51
C SER A 355 -12.56 11.98 -8.30
N LYS A 356 -13.42 12.03 -9.32
CA LYS A 356 -13.68 10.87 -10.19
C LYS A 356 -12.43 10.47 -10.98
N GLU A 357 -11.54 11.43 -11.22
CA GLU A 357 -10.25 11.24 -11.87
C GLU A 357 -9.35 10.37 -10.99
N LEU A 358 -9.29 10.64 -9.68
CA LEU A 358 -8.50 9.83 -8.75
C LEU A 358 -8.97 8.37 -8.71
N GLU A 359 -10.29 8.15 -8.64
CA GLU A 359 -10.88 6.80 -8.64
C GLU A 359 -10.52 6.04 -9.93
N LYS A 360 -10.61 6.69 -11.10
CA LYS A 360 -10.22 6.10 -12.38
C LYS A 360 -8.72 5.77 -12.45
N ILE A 361 -7.87 6.64 -11.90
CA ILE A 361 -6.43 6.41 -11.84
C ILE A 361 -6.14 5.22 -10.92
N ALA A 362 -6.76 5.16 -9.74
CA ALA A 362 -6.64 4.05 -8.80
C ALA A 362 -7.03 2.71 -9.43
N ASP A 363 -8.19 2.65 -10.10
CA ASP A 363 -8.66 1.47 -10.82
C ASP A 363 -7.68 1.02 -11.92
N ASN A 364 -7.07 1.96 -12.65
CA ASN A 364 -6.11 1.65 -13.69
C ASN A 364 -4.80 1.12 -13.08
N VAL A 365 -4.29 1.78 -12.04
CA VAL A 365 -3.12 1.33 -11.29
C VAL A 365 -3.33 -0.09 -10.74
N GLU A 366 -4.46 -0.36 -10.09
CA GLU A 366 -4.84 -1.68 -9.58
C GLU A 366 -4.81 -2.74 -10.70
N LYS A 367 -5.46 -2.47 -11.84
CA LYS A 367 -5.49 -3.38 -13.00
C LYS A 367 -4.10 -3.61 -13.58
N LYS A 368 -3.23 -2.60 -13.63
CA LYS A 368 -1.84 -2.74 -14.12
C LYS A 368 -0.99 -3.57 -13.18
N ILE A 369 -1.16 -3.43 -11.87
CA ILE A 369 -0.49 -4.28 -10.86
C ILE A 369 -0.94 -5.73 -11.02
N VAL A 370 -2.25 -5.98 -11.04
CA VAL A 370 -2.80 -7.33 -11.22
C VAL A 370 -2.35 -7.94 -12.56
N SER A 371 -2.35 -7.17 -13.64
CA SER A 371 -1.85 -7.63 -14.94
C SER A 371 -0.38 -8.00 -14.89
N ARG A 372 0.46 -7.25 -14.16
CA ARG A 372 1.87 -7.59 -13.97
C ARG A 372 2.02 -8.87 -13.16
N LEU A 373 1.22 -9.06 -12.11
CA LEU A 373 1.21 -10.30 -11.33
C LEU A 373 0.82 -11.53 -12.17
N LYS A 374 -0.21 -11.41 -13.02
CA LYS A 374 -0.61 -12.48 -13.96
C LYS A 374 0.51 -12.81 -14.96
N ASP A 375 1.20 -11.79 -15.45
CA ASP A 375 2.36 -11.95 -16.33
C ASP A 375 3.54 -12.64 -15.62
N MET A 376 3.86 -12.23 -14.39
CA MET A 376 4.88 -12.91 -13.56
C MET A 376 4.53 -14.38 -13.32
N LEU A 377 3.28 -14.68 -12.97
CA LEU A 377 2.82 -16.05 -12.74
C LEU A 377 3.00 -16.94 -13.98
N LYS A 378 2.79 -16.36 -15.18
CA LYS A 378 2.89 -17.06 -16.46
C LYS A 378 4.33 -17.21 -16.96
N ASN A 379 5.13 -16.14 -16.86
CA ASN A 379 6.41 -16.01 -17.57
C ASN A 379 7.64 -15.98 -16.64
N GLU A 380 7.45 -15.70 -15.35
CA GLU A 380 8.52 -15.56 -14.34
C GLU A 380 8.15 -16.33 -13.04
N ARG A 381 7.77 -17.61 -13.15
CA ARG A 381 7.14 -18.41 -12.07
C ARG A 381 7.90 -18.35 -10.73
N GLU A 382 9.22 -18.48 -10.74
CA GLU A 382 10.04 -18.41 -9.50
C GLU A 382 9.96 -17.05 -8.81
N LYS A 383 9.94 -15.97 -9.59
CA LYS A 383 9.77 -14.61 -9.09
C LYS A 383 8.36 -14.37 -8.55
N TYR A 384 7.37 -15.03 -9.16
CA TYR A 384 6.01 -15.03 -8.64
C TYR A 384 5.89 -15.79 -7.32
N LYS A 385 6.59 -16.92 -7.15
CA LYS A 385 6.66 -17.64 -5.87
C LYS A 385 7.25 -16.77 -4.77
N GLU A 386 8.34 -16.04 -5.06
CA GLU A 386 8.91 -15.07 -4.11
C GLU A 386 7.88 -13.98 -3.72
N PHE A 387 7.14 -13.45 -4.69
CA PHE A 387 6.03 -12.55 -4.41
C PHE A 387 4.94 -13.20 -3.53
N TRP A 388 4.56 -14.44 -3.85
CA TRP A 388 3.50 -15.15 -3.14
C TRP A 388 3.87 -15.46 -1.69
N GLU A 389 5.12 -15.86 -1.44
CA GLU A 389 5.63 -16.05 -0.08
C GLU A 389 5.60 -14.75 0.75
N ALA A 390 5.86 -13.61 0.11
CA ALA A 390 5.85 -12.31 0.77
C ALA A 390 4.45 -11.72 0.97
N TYR A 391 3.55 -11.88 -0.01
CA TYR A 391 2.28 -11.12 -0.10
C TYR A 391 1.05 -11.95 -0.48
N GLY A 392 1.15 -13.28 -0.56
CA GLY A 392 0.03 -14.16 -0.91
C GLY A 392 -1.18 -13.97 0.02
N VAL A 393 -0.93 -13.77 1.32
CA VAL A 393 -1.97 -13.43 2.31
C VAL A 393 -2.74 -12.16 1.94
N ASN A 394 -2.07 -11.14 1.39
CA ASN A 394 -2.74 -9.92 0.94
C ASN A 394 -3.64 -10.20 -0.28
N ILE A 395 -3.22 -11.03 -1.23
CA ILE A 395 -4.05 -11.40 -2.38
C ILE A 395 -5.27 -12.23 -1.94
N LYS A 396 -5.06 -13.18 -1.03
CA LYS A 396 -6.15 -13.95 -0.39
C LYS A 396 -7.14 -13.04 0.34
N TYR A 397 -6.63 -12.02 1.05
CA TYR A 397 -7.47 -10.98 1.66
C TYR A 397 -8.34 -10.27 0.62
N GLY A 398 -7.76 -9.84 -0.50
CA GLY A 398 -8.52 -9.20 -1.58
C GLY A 398 -9.60 -10.09 -2.20
N VAL A 399 -9.48 -11.41 -2.12
CA VAL A 399 -10.48 -12.36 -2.65
C VAL A 399 -11.72 -12.43 -1.77
N TYR A 400 -11.60 -12.38 -0.44
CA TYR A 400 -12.77 -12.47 0.45
C TYR A 400 -13.29 -11.12 0.93
N ASP A 401 -12.43 -10.09 0.95
CA ASP A 401 -12.78 -8.74 1.39
C ASP A 401 -13.97 -8.18 0.60
N ALA A 402 -14.76 -7.33 1.27
CA ALA A 402 -15.98 -6.74 0.73
C ALA A 402 -16.91 -7.78 0.05
N PHE A 403 -17.07 -8.96 0.67
CA PHE A 403 -17.87 -10.08 0.16
C PHE A 403 -17.45 -10.56 -1.23
N GLY A 404 -16.15 -10.50 -1.52
CA GLY A 404 -15.58 -10.98 -2.77
C GLY A 404 -15.78 -10.05 -3.97
N MET A 405 -15.93 -8.75 -3.74
CA MET A 405 -16.06 -7.75 -4.80
C MET A 405 -14.92 -7.81 -5.84
N LYS A 406 -13.71 -8.21 -5.42
CA LYS A 406 -12.52 -8.32 -6.28
C LYS A 406 -12.15 -9.78 -6.61
N LYS A 407 -12.99 -10.76 -6.26
CA LYS A 407 -12.65 -12.19 -6.42
C LYS A 407 -12.33 -12.57 -7.86
N ASP A 408 -13.11 -12.09 -8.84
CA ASP A 408 -12.88 -12.41 -10.25
C ASP A 408 -11.62 -11.78 -10.83
N LEU A 409 -11.20 -10.64 -10.26
CA LEU A 409 -9.94 -10.00 -10.65
C LEU A 409 -8.72 -10.80 -10.16
N LEU A 410 -8.85 -11.43 -8.99
CA LEU A 410 -7.73 -11.99 -8.21
C LEU A 410 -7.64 -13.51 -8.20
N LYS A 411 -8.73 -14.25 -8.44
CA LYS A 411 -8.77 -15.73 -8.32
C LYS A 411 -7.68 -16.44 -9.13
N ASP A 412 -7.31 -15.92 -10.30
CA ASP A 412 -6.28 -16.51 -11.17
C ASP A 412 -4.84 -16.30 -10.65
N LEU A 413 -4.67 -15.49 -9.60
CA LEU A 413 -3.39 -15.26 -8.93
C LEU A 413 -3.15 -16.26 -7.78
N LEU A 414 -4.19 -16.99 -7.36
CA LEU A 414 -4.08 -17.92 -6.25
C LEU A 414 -3.25 -19.14 -6.66
N ILE A 415 -2.22 -19.44 -5.86
CA ILE A 415 -1.44 -20.67 -5.98
C ILE A 415 -1.41 -21.42 -4.65
N PHE A 416 -1.45 -22.74 -4.74
CA PHE A 416 -1.52 -23.64 -3.59
C PHE A 416 -0.60 -24.83 -3.81
N ARG A 417 -0.20 -25.50 -2.73
CA ARG A 417 0.31 -26.86 -2.84
C ARG A 417 -0.88 -27.83 -2.90
N SER A 418 -0.62 -29.06 -3.32
CA SER A 418 -1.64 -30.11 -3.35
C SER A 418 -1.09 -31.42 -2.78
N VAL A 419 -1.96 -32.38 -2.51
CA VAL A 419 -1.51 -33.72 -2.06
C VAL A 419 -0.83 -34.51 -3.18
N ASN A 420 -1.06 -34.16 -4.44
CA ASN A 420 -0.38 -34.82 -5.57
C ASN A 420 0.87 -34.08 -6.06
N GLN A 421 1.05 -32.80 -5.72
CA GLN A 421 2.19 -31.99 -6.17
C GLN A 421 2.77 -31.13 -5.04
N ASP A 422 4.08 -31.24 -4.83
CA ASP A 422 4.81 -30.47 -3.81
C ASP A 422 5.04 -29.01 -4.22
N ASP A 423 5.08 -28.72 -5.53
CA ASP A 423 5.21 -27.35 -6.03
C ASP A 423 3.85 -26.64 -6.08
N HIS A 424 3.89 -25.31 -6.12
CA HIS A 424 2.70 -24.48 -6.20
C HIS A 424 1.99 -24.62 -7.55
N ILE A 425 0.73 -25.02 -7.50
CA ILE A 425 -0.20 -25.11 -8.63
C ILE A 425 -1.27 -24.01 -8.54
N THR A 426 -1.78 -23.57 -9.69
CA THR A 426 -2.95 -22.69 -9.77
C THR A 426 -4.24 -23.51 -9.70
N LEU A 427 -5.38 -22.85 -9.46
CA LEU A 427 -6.69 -23.50 -9.60
C LEU A 427 -6.94 -24.02 -11.01
N LYS A 428 -6.37 -23.37 -12.03
CA LYS A 428 -6.42 -23.83 -13.42
C LYS A 428 -5.62 -25.12 -13.61
N ASP A 429 -4.41 -25.19 -13.07
CA ASP A 429 -3.57 -26.39 -13.11
C ASP A 429 -4.30 -27.59 -12.44
N TYR A 430 -4.98 -27.34 -11.31
CA TYR A 430 -5.83 -28.35 -10.66
C TYR A 430 -6.96 -28.82 -11.58
N LEU A 431 -7.70 -27.90 -12.19
CA LEU A 431 -8.81 -28.25 -13.10
C LEU A 431 -8.36 -29.03 -14.33
N GLU A 432 -7.17 -28.73 -14.88
CA GLU A 432 -6.62 -29.46 -16.02
C GLU A 432 -6.24 -30.91 -15.65
N ALA A 433 -5.82 -31.14 -14.40
CA ALA A 433 -5.51 -32.47 -13.87
C ALA A 433 -6.73 -33.22 -13.29
N MET A 434 -7.85 -32.52 -13.12
CA MET A 434 -9.07 -33.03 -12.48
C MET A 434 -9.75 -34.14 -13.32
N PRO A 435 -10.03 -35.33 -12.74
CA PRO A 435 -10.83 -36.37 -13.38
C PRO A 435 -12.22 -35.87 -13.80
N ARG A 436 -12.78 -36.46 -14.87
CA ARG A 436 -14.03 -35.97 -15.49
C ARG A 436 -15.24 -36.13 -14.57
N GLU A 437 -15.25 -37.21 -13.81
CA GLU A 437 -16.29 -37.59 -12.86
C GLU A 437 -16.21 -36.81 -11.54
N GLN A 438 -15.08 -36.16 -11.26
CA GLN A 438 -14.93 -35.37 -10.05
C GLN A 438 -15.85 -34.14 -10.14
N GLU A 439 -16.62 -33.89 -9.08
CA GLU A 439 -17.60 -32.81 -9.05
C GLU A 439 -17.01 -31.50 -8.52
N TYR A 440 -16.16 -31.59 -7.48
CA TYR A 440 -15.67 -30.45 -6.71
C TYR A 440 -14.16 -30.29 -6.81
N ILE A 441 -13.66 -29.07 -6.67
CA ILE A 441 -12.25 -28.82 -6.32
C ILE A 441 -12.13 -29.03 -4.81
N TYR A 442 -11.44 -30.11 -4.40
CA TYR A 442 -11.28 -30.43 -2.99
C TYR A 442 -10.13 -29.68 -2.36
N TYR A 443 -10.33 -29.27 -1.11
CA TYR A 443 -9.31 -28.59 -0.34
C TYR A 443 -9.39 -28.94 1.15
N THR A 444 -8.31 -28.70 1.89
CA THR A 444 -8.34 -28.69 3.35
C THR A 444 -7.21 -27.86 3.95
N SER A 445 -7.40 -27.44 5.20
CA SER A 445 -6.44 -26.64 5.95
C SER A 445 -5.46 -27.54 6.71
N GLY A 446 -4.15 -27.32 6.52
CA GLY A 446 -3.09 -28.09 7.15
C GLY A 446 -1.71 -27.47 6.94
N LYS A 447 -0.78 -27.64 7.87
CA LYS A 447 0.54 -26.98 7.83
C LYS A 447 1.50 -27.64 6.85
N THR A 448 1.34 -28.94 6.59
CA THR A 448 2.15 -29.66 5.59
C THR A 448 1.29 -30.65 4.80
N ARG A 449 1.82 -31.06 3.64
CA ARG A 449 1.22 -32.09 2.79
C ARG A 449 1.07 -33.42 3.54
N GLU A 450 2.07 -33.80 4.33
CA GLU A 450 2.08 -35.04 5.11
C GLU A 450 0.98 -35.02 6.17
N GLN A 451 0.77 -33.87 6.82
CA GLN A 451 -0.32 -33.71 7.77
C GLN A 451 -1.67 -33.90 7.10
N VAL A 452 -1.88 -33.27 5.93
CA VAL A 452 -3.13 -33.43 5.17
C VAL A 452 -3.34 -34.89 4.75
N LEU A 453 -2.32 -35.55 4.21
CA LEU A 453 -2.39 -36.96 3.81
C LEU A 453 -2.70 -37.94 4.95
N ALA A 454 -2.38 -37.56 6.20
CA ALA A 454 -2.65 -38.35 7.39
C ALA A 454 -4.04 -38.08 8.00
N MET A 455 -4.81 -37.13 7.47
CA MET A 455 -6.16 -36.82 7.98
C MET A 455 -7.14 -37.95 7.65
N PRO A 456 -7.98 -38.38 8.60
CA PRO A 456 -9.03 -39.37 8.35
C PRO A 456 -10.00 -38.98 7.22
N GLN A 457 -10.27 -37.69 7.03
CA GLN A 457 -11.15 -37.19 5.99
C GLN A 457 -10.59 -37.42 4.58
N MET A 458 -9.29 -37.69 4.45
CA MET A 458 -8.67 -38.06 3.18
C MET A 458 -8.96 -39.50 2.75
N ASP A 459 -9.43 -40.38 3.64
CA ASP A 459 -9.61 -41.82 3.37
C ASP A 459 -10.33 -42.10 2.03
N ILE A 460 -11.58 -41.61 1.88
CA ILE A 460 -12.35 -41.79 0.64
C ILE A 460 -11.77 -41.01 -0.54
N VAL A 461 -11.24 -39.81 -0.31
CA VAL A 461 -10.71 -38.94 -1.37
C VAL A 461 -9.49 -39.58 -2.02
N LYS A 462 -8.60 -40.14 -1.19
CA LYS A 462 -7.44 -40.93 -1.59
C LYS A 462 -7.84 -42.22 -2.28
N LYS A 463 -8.89 -42.91 -1.81
CA LYS A 463 -9.44 -44.10 -2.47
C LYS A 463 -9.95 -43.81 -3.89
N GLN A 464 -10.52 -42.63 -4.12
CA GLN A 464 -10.93 -42.17 -5.46
C GLN A 464 -9.75 -41.65 -6.31
N GLY A 465 -8.58 -41.44 -5.71
CA GLY A 465 -7.41 -40.88 -6.38
C GLY A 465 -7.52 -39.39 -6.68
N TYR A 466 -8.38 -38.67 -5.98
CA TYR A 466 -8.59 -37.24 -6.19
C TYR A 466 -7.52 -36.40 -5.49
N ASP A 467 -7.19 -35.29 -6.13
CA ASP A 467 -6.25 -34.31 -5.57
C ASP A 467 -6.96 -33.38 -4.59
N VAL A 468 -6.21 -32.79 -3.66
CA VAL A 468 -6.70 -31.91 -2.61
C VAL A 468 -5.72 -30.77 -2.41
N LEU A 469 -6.21 -29.54 -2.49
CA LEU A 469 -5.41 -28.35 -2.21
C LEU A 469 -5.09 -28.26 -0.72
N VAL A 470 -3.84 -27.92 -0.41
CA VAL A 470 -3.34 -27.75 0.96
C VAL A 470 -3.32 -26.27 1.29
N LEU A 471 -4.18 -25.86 2.21
CA LEU A 471 -4.32 -24.48 2.69
C LEU A 471 -3.52 -24.32 3.98
N THR A 472 -2.52 -23.43 3.97
CA THR A 472 -1.57 -23.31 5.09
C THR A 472 -1.84 -22.11 5.99
N ASP A 473 -2.56 -21.10 5.47
CA ASP A 473 -2.78 -19.82 6.12
C ASP A 473 -4.20 -19.72 6.69
N ASP A 474 -4.33 -19.09 7.85
CA ASP A 474 -5.59 -18.90 8.58
C ASP A 474 -6.68 -18.19 7.75
N ILE A 475 -6.26 -17.40 6.76
CA ILE A 475 -7.14 -16.63 5.87
C ILE A 475 -7.73 -17.48 4.73
N ASP A 476 -7.15 -18.64 4.46
CA ASP A 476 -7.43 -19.43 3.26
C ASP A 476 -8.87 -19.93 3.24
N GLU A 477 -9.36 -20.40 4.38
CA GLU A 477 -10.71 -20.93 4.51
C GLU A 477 -11.76 -19.87 4.17
N PHE A 478 -11.55 -18.62 4.62
CA PHE A 478 -12.41 -17.49 4.29
C PHE A 478 -12.36 -17.16 2.78
N ALA A 479 -11.16 -17.19 2.19
CA ALA A 479 -10.98 -16.97 0.76
C ALA A 479 -11.68 -18.04 -0.09
N MET A 480 -11.56 -19.31 0.28
CA MET A 480 -12.19 -20.42 -0.45
C MET A 480 -13.72 -20.39 -0.33
N GLN A 481 -14.26 -20.09 0.85
CA GLN A 481 -15.71 -19.95 1.02
C GLN A 481 -16.31 -18.82 0.16
N VAL A 482 -15.65 -17.66 0.10
CA VAL A 482 -16.14 -16.53 -0.73
C VAL A 482 -15.91 -16.79 -2.23
N LEU A 483 -14.83 -17.48 -2.58
CA LEU A 483 -14.59 -17.92 -3.95
C LEU A 483 -15.77 -18.77 -4.44
N TYR A 484 -16.18 -19.77 -3.65
CA TYR A 484 -17.31 -20.70 -3.84
C TYR A 484 -17.22 -21.59 -5.10
N GLU A 485 -16.83 -21.03 -6.24
CA GLU A 485 -16.61 -21.75 -7.49
C GLU A 485 -15.48 -21.12 -8.33
N TYR A 486 -14.88 -21.94 -9.18
CA TYR A 486 -13.87 -21.53 -10.15
C TYR A 486 -14.15 -22.23 -11.50
N GLU A 487 -14.31 -21.45 -12.57
CA GLU A 487 -14.63 -21.96 -13.93
C GLU A 487 -15.82 -22.96 -13.95
N GLY A 488 -16.85 -22.68 -13.15
CA GLY A 488 -18.06 -23.52 -13.04
C GLY A 488 -17.93 -24.77 -12.16
N LYS A 489 -16.76 -25.01 -11.53
CA LYS A 489 -16.55 -26.07 -10.55
C LYS A 489 -16.59 -25.49 -9.13
N LYS A 490 -17.45 -26.05 -8.27
CA LYS A 490 -17.54 -25.65 -6.86
C LYS A 490 -16.28 -26.07 -6.10
N VAL A 491 -15.86 -25.27 -5.13
CA VAL A 491 -14.81 -25.65 -4.18
C VAL A 491 -15.45 -26.26 -2.94
N LYS A 492 -14.86 -27.33 -2.38
CA LYS A 492 -15.42 -28.06 -1.24
C LYS A 492 -14.34 -28.51 -0.27
N SER A 493 -14.49 -28.16 1.00
CA SER A 493 -13.62 -28.65 2.07
C SER A 493 -13.88 -30.14 2.30
N ILE A 494 -12.85 -30.95 2.46
CA ILE A 494 -13.02 -32.36 2.83
C ILE A 494 -13.47 -32.53 4.30
N ASN A 495 -13.40 -31.47 5.11
CA ASN A 495 -13.77 -31.46 6.53
C ASN A 495 -15.19 -30.89 6.77
N GLN A 496 -15.97 -30.67 5.70
CA GLN A 496 -17.29 -30.05 5.78
C GLN A 496 -18.34 -30.80 4.96
N GLY A 497 -19.53 -30.97 5.54
CA GLY A 497 -20.68 -31.59 4.88
C GLY A 497 -20.41 -33.01 4.38
N ASP A 498 -21.36 -33.57 3.63
CA ASP A 498 -21.15 -34.83 2.90
C ASP A 498 -20.28 -34.59 1.67
N LEU A 499 -19.44 -35.54 1.25
CA LEU A 499 -18.65 -35.44 0.01
C LEU A 499 -19.35 -36.06 -1.20
N ASP A 500 -20.42 -36.84 -0.98
CA ASP A 500 -21.18 -37.54 -2.03
C ASP A 500 -20.32 -38.48 -2.89
N LEU A 501 -19.29 -39.09 -2.28
CA LEU A 501 -18.28 -39.93 -2.95
C LEU A 501 -18.55 -41.44 -2.87
N LEU A 502 -19.55 -41.86 -2.10
CA LEU A 502 -19.94 -43.27 -2.01
C LEU A 502 -20.78 -43.68 -3.23
N SER A 503 -20.69 -44.96 -3.58
CA SER A 503 -21.59 -45.53 -4.57
C SER A 503 -23.03 -45.56 -4.02
N LYS A 504 -24.04 -45.43 -4.87
CA LYS A 504 -25.46 -45.52 -4.46
C LYS A 504 -25.80 -46.81 -3.70
N GLU A 505 -25.10 -47.90 -4.02
CA GLU A 505 -25.28 -49.18 -3.32
C GLU A 505 -24.71 -49.12 -1.90
N ASP A 506 -23.50 -48.57 -1.74
CA ASP A 506 -22.85 -48.44 -0.44
C ASP A 506 -23.55 -47.41 0.45
N GLU A 507 -24.06 -46.32 -0.13
CA GLU A 507 -24.89 -45.35 0.58
C GLU A 507 -26.14 -46.01 1.17
N LYS A 508 -26.84 -46.84 0.38
CA LYS A 508 -28.02 -47.55 0.87
C LYS A 508 -27.67 -48.52 2.00
N LYS A 509 -26.59 -49.29 1.86
CA LYS A 509 -26.12 -50.19 2.93
C LYS A 509 -25.78 -49.43 4.21
N LEU A 510 -25.11 -48.29 4.08
CA LEU A 510 -24.75 -47.46 5.23
C LEU A 510 -25.98 -46.83 5.88
N GLN A 511 -26.98 -46.45 5.09
CA GLN A 511 -28.25 -45.93 5.60
C GLN A 511 -29.01 -46.99 6.41
N ASP A 512 -29.19 -48.19 5.85
CA ASP A 512 -29.84 -49.31 6.54
C ASP A 512 -29.10 -49.66 7.85
N LEU A 513 -27.77 -49.66 7.83
CA LEU A 513 -26.94 -49.87 9.02
C LEU A 513 -27.06 -48.74 10.04
N SER A 514 -27.16 -47.48 9.59
CA SER A 514 -27.33 -46.34 10.47
C SER A 514 -28.68 -46.38 11.19
N GLU A 515 -29.73 -46.86 10.52
CA GLU A 515 -31.04 -47.08 11.13
C GLU A 515 -30.99 -48.20 12.19
N ASP A 516 -30.32 -49.32 11.91
CA ASP A 516 -30.10 -50.41 12.88
C ASP A 516 -29.29 -49.94 14.10
N LYS A 517 -28.22 -49.15 13.88
CA LYS A 517 -27.34 -48.66 14.96
C LYS A 517 -27.81 -47.36 15.61
N LYS A 518 -28.99 -46.84 15.24
CA LYS A 518 -29.50 -45.56 15.76
C LYS A 518 -29.50 -45.46 17.30
N PRO A 519 -29.93 -46.48 18.07
CA PRO A 519 -29.92 -46.38 19.54
C PRO A 519 -28.52 -46.15 20.13
N LEU A 520 -27.50 -46.82 19.58
CA LEU A 520 -26.10 -46.67 19.98
C LEU A 520 -25.59 -45.25 19.68
N LEU A 521 -25.86 -44.75 18.47
CA LEU A 521 -25.44 -43.42 18.02
C LEU A 521 -26.12 -42.31 18.83
N ASP A 522 -27.42 -42.45 19.11
CA ASP A 522 -28.18 -41.52 19.96
C ASP A 522 -27.61 -41.49 21.39
N GLN A 523 -27.23 -42.63 21.97
CA GLN A 523 -26.62 -42.67 23.30
C GLN A 523 -25.24 -41.99 23.31
N MET A 524 -24.41 -42.23 22.29
CA MET A 524 -23.12 -41.51 22.15
C MET A 524 -23.33 -40.00 22.02
N LYS A 525 -24.34 -39.58 21.28
CA LYS A 525 -24.70 -38.17 21.14
C LYS A 525 -25.12 -37.54 22.47
N GLU A 526 -25.88 -38.25 23.30
CA GLU A 526 -26.25 -37.78 24.63
C GLU A 526 -25.04 -37.70 25.58
N ILE A 527 -24.11 -38.66 25.52
CA ILE A 527 -22.84 -38.62 26.29
C ILE A 527 -21.99 -37.41 25.89
N LEU A 528 -22.00 -37.07 24.61
CA LEU A 528 -21.27 -35.95 24.01
C LEU A 528 -22.14 -34.69 23.85
N LYS A 529 -23.18 -34.56 24.67
CA LYS A 529 -24.05 -33.39 24.68
C LYS A 529 -23.23 -32.12 24.83
N ASP A 530 -23.66 -31.07 24.13
CA ASP A 530 -23.00 -29.75 24.03
C ASP A 530 -21.63 -29.76 23.31
N LYS A 531 -21.07 -30.94 22.98
CA LYS A 531 -19.79 -31.10 22.27
C LYS A 531 -19.94 -31.32 20.77
N VAL A 532 -21.02 -32.01 20.38
CA VAL A 532 -21.35 -32.34 18.98
C VAL A 532 -22.83 -32.09 18.70
N THR A 533 -23.16 -31.69 17.47
CA THR A 533 -24.54 -31.60 16.98
C THR A 533 -25.09 -32.97 16.59
N ASN A 534 -24.21 -33.91 16.19
CA ASN A 534 -24.62 -35.26 15.82
C ASN A 534 -23.47 -36.29 15.95
N VAL A 535 -23.86 -37.57 16.04
CA VAL A 535 -22.96 -38.73 15.92
C VAL A 535 -23.52 -39.64 14.84
N VAL A 536 -22.73 -39.94 13.81
CA VAL A 536 -23.21 -40.67 12.61
C VAL A 536 -22.19 -41.71 12.16
N LEU A 537 -22.63 -42.67 11.35
CA LEU A 537 -21.72 -43.54 10.61
C LEU A 537 -21.14 -42.76 9.43
N SER A 538 -19.83 -42.86 9.25
CA SER A 538 -19.10 -42.08 8.26
C SER A 538 -19.33 -42.61 6.85
N LYS A 539 -19.53 -41.67 5.92
CA LYS A 539 -19.45 -41.93 4.48
C LYS A 539 -18.03 -41.83 3.91
N ARG A 540 -17.08 -41.27 4.68
CA ARG A 540 -15.73 -40.93 4.19
C ARG A 540 -14.62 -41.79 4.78
N LEU A 541 -14.81 -42.36 5.98
CA LEU A 541 -13.79 -43.17 6.65
C LEU A 541 -13.72 -44.58 6.05
N THR A 542 -12.50 -45.03 5.75
CA THR A 542 -12.23 -46.40 5.29
C THR A 542 -11.26 -47.12 6.21
N GLU A 543 -10.20 -46.45 6.66
CA GLU A 543 -9.14 -46.99 7.51
C GLU A 543 -9.22 -46.42 8.92
N SER A 544 -9.52 -45.13 9.05
CA SER A 544 -9.52 -44.44 10.35
C SER A 544 -10.77 -44.76 11.18
N PRO A 545 -10.69 -44.83 12.52
CA PRO A 545 -11.83 -45.19 13.38
C PRO A 545 -12.88 -44.07 13.52
N VAL A 546 -12.42 -42.82 13.55
CA VAL A 546 -13.24 -41.65 13.88
C VAL A 546 -12.68 -40.40 13.20
N CYS A 547 -13.56 -39.46 12.89
CA CYS A 547 -13.17 -38.10 12.55
C CYS A 547 -14.21 -37.07 13.01
N LEU A 548 -13.83 -35.80 12.92
CA LEU A 548 -14.73 -34.69 13.17
C LEU A 548 -14.95 -33.93 11.86
N VAL A 549 -16.18 -33.56 11.59
CA VAL A 549 -16.53 -32.69 10.46
C VAL A 549 -17.42 -31.57 10.93
N SER A 550 -17.47 -30.51 10.13
CA SER A 550 -18.45 -29.43 10.29
C SER A 550 -19.65 -29.65 9.37
N GLU A 551 -20.84 -29.22 9.78
CA GLU A 551 -21.96 -29.03 8.84
C GLU A 551 -21.69 -27.81 7.93
N GLU A 552 -22.54 -27.61 6.92
CA GLU A 552 -22.48 -26.43 6.04
C GLU A 552 -22.52 -25.12 6.84
N GLY A 553 -21.75 -24.12 6.42
CA GLY A 553 -21.59 -22.84 7.13
C GLY A 553 -20.20 -22.66 7.71
N ILE A 554 -20.09 -22.45 9.03
CA ILE A 554 -18.80 -22.23 9.69
C ILE A 554 -18.01 -23.53 9.72
N SER A 555 -16.84 -23.54 9.10
CA SER A 555 -15.96 -24.70 9.11
C SER A 555 -15.15 -24.81 10.40
N LEU A 556 -14.57 -25.99 10.63
CA LEU A 556 -13.71 -26.24 11.78
C LEU A 556 -12.51 -25.30 11.84
N GLU A 557 -11.91 -24.97 10.70
CA GLU A 557 -10.74 -24.08 10.66
C GLU A 557 -11.15 -22.62 10.94
N MET A 558 -12.27 -22.15 10.38
CA MET A 558 -12.79 -20.82 10.71
C MET A 558 -13.04 -20.66 12.20
N GLU A 559 -13.58 -21.68 12.87
CA GLU A 559 -13.77 -21.64 14.33
C GLU A 559 -12.43 -21.44 15.06
N LYS A 560 -11.36 -22.15 14.67
CA LYS A 560 -10.04 -21.98 15.29
C LYS A 560 -9.50 -20.57 15.11
N VAL A 561 -9.64 -20.01 13.92
CA VAL A 561 -9.19 -18.64 13.61
C VAL A 561 -10.01 -17.61 14.40
N ILE A 562 -11.33 -17.72 14.38
CA ILE A 562 -12.26 -16.83 15.09
C ILE A 562 -12.04 -16.90 16.60
N ALA A 563 -11.74 -18.08 17.15
CA ALA A 563 -11.47 -18.25 18.57
C ALA A 563 -10.29 -17.41 19.07
N ASN A 564 -9.33 -17.09 18.19
CA ASN A 564 -8.16 -16.27 18.51
C ASN A 564 -8.41 -14.76 18.32
N LEU A 565 -9.54 -14.35 17.75
CA LEU A 565 -9.88 -12.94 17.60
C LEU A 565 -10.26 -12.29 18.96
N PRO A 566 -9.98 -11.00 19.14
CA PRO A 566 -10.26 -10.27 20.38
C PRO A 566 -11.76 -9.96 20.62
N HIS A 567 -12.64 -10.28 19.67
CA HIS A 567 -14.08 -10.00 19.76
C HIS A 567 -14.83 -10.94 20.74
N GLN A 568 -15.96 -10.46 21.28
CA GLN A 568 -16.75 -11.20 22.27
C GLN A 568 -17.59 -12.33 21.64
N ASP A 569 -18.17 -12.11 20.46
CA ASP A 569 -18.94 -13.14 19.75
C ASP A 569 -18.00 -14.06 18.96
N LYS A 570 -17.91 -15.30 19.40
CA LYS A 570 -17.07 -16.35 18.81
C LYS A 570 -17.95 -17.49 18.32
N PRO A 571 -18.59 -17.33 17.14
CA PRO A 571 -19.44 -18.38 16.60
C PRO A 571 -18.63 -19.67 16.36
N LYS A 572 -19.26 -20.81 16.61
CA LYS A 572 -18.65 -22.13 16.52
C LYS A 572 -19.21 -22.92 15.35
N ALA A 573 -18.41 -23.83 14.81
CA ALA A 573 -18.87 -24.80 13.82
C ALA A 573 -19.82 -25.83 14.47
N SER A 574 -20.84 -26.24 13.72
CA SER A 574 -21.66 -27.41 14.05
C SER A 574 -20.84 -28.68 13.87
N LYS A 575 -20.31 -29.23 14.96
CA LYS A 575 -19.42 -30.40 14.94
C LYS A 575 -20.21 -31.72 14.87
N VAL A 576 -19.88 -32.57 13.92
CA VAL A 576 -20.42 -33.94 13.79
C VAL A 576 -19.29 -34.93 13.98
N LEU A 577 -19.49 -35.90 14.89
CA LEU A 577 -18.56 -37.02 15.07
C LEU A 577 -18.96 -38.13 14.10
N GLU A 578 -18.07 -38.48 13.18
CA GLU A 578 -18.29 -39.60 12.27
C GLU A 578 -17.50 -40.83 12.73
N LEU A 579 -18.16 -41.99 12.76
CA LEU A 579 -17.58 -43.28 13.16
C LEU A 579 -17.45 -44.21 11.96
N ASN A 580 -16.34 -44.94 11.86
CA ASN A 580 -16.17 -45.94 10.82
C ASN A 580 -16.79 -47.28 11.24
N PRO A 581 -17.92 -47.71 10.65
CA PRO A 581 -18.57 -48.96 11.04
C PRO A 581 -17.76 -50.22 10.72
N ASN A 582 -16.78 -50.11 9.82
CA ASN A 582 -15.94 -51.24 9.40
C ASN A 582 -14.66 -51.36 10.23
N HIS A 583 -14.37 -50.40 11.11
CA HIS A 583 -13.16 -50.42 11.94
C HIS A 583 -13.36 -51.29 13.19
N PRO A 584 -12.36 -52.10 13.63
CA PRO A 584 -12.50 -52.95 14.82
C PRO A 584 -12.89 -52.22 16.11
N VAL A 585 -12.56 -50.92 16.22
CA VAL A 585 -12.97 -50.08 17.34
C VAL A 585 -14.49 -49.90 17.41
N PHE A 586 -15.19 -49.84 16.27
CA PHE A 586 -16.64 -49.76 16.26
C PHE A 586 -17.27 -51.05 16.82
N THR A 587 -16.76 -52.22 16.42
CA THR A 587 -17.18 -53.51 17.00
C THR A 587 -16.93 -53.57 18.51
N ALA A 588 -15.80 -53.02 18.97
CA ALA A 588 -15.51 -52.95 20.41
C ALA A 588 -16.55 -52.09 21.15
N ILE A 589 -16.93 -50.94 20.59
CA ILE A 589 -17.94 -50.04 21.15
C ILE A 589 -19.32 -50.70 21.15
N GLU A 590 -19.68 -51.39 20.07
CA GLU A 590 -20.93 -52.14 19.98
C GLU A 590 -21.02 -53.24 21.04
N ASN A 591 -19.93 -53.97 21.29
CA ASN A 591 -19.89 -54.98 22.35
C ASN A 591 -20.08 -54.38 23.74
N LEU A 592 -19.45 -53.23 24.02
CA LEU A 592 -19.62 -52.52 25.29
C LEU A 592 -21.06 -52.02 25.47
N TYR A 593 -21.65 -51.47 24.41
CA TYR A 593 -23.04 -51.02 24.39
C TYR A 593 -24.00 -52.17 24.69
N ASN A 594 -23.88 -53.29 23.96
CA ASN A 594 -24.74 -54.46 24.13
C ASN A 594 -24.60 -55.11 25.53
N ALA A 595 -23.42 -55.02 26.14
CA ALA A 595 -23.15 -55.50 27.50
C ALA A 595 -23.62 -54.53 28.60
N ASN A 596 -24.09 -53.33 28.25
CA ASN A 596 -24.31 -52.21 29.19
C ASN A 596 -23.06 -51.93 30.07
N ASP A 597 -21.86 -52.03 29.48
CA ASP A 597 -20.61 -51.80 30.20
C ASP A 597 -20.39 -50.29 30.39
N PRO A 598 -20.09 -49.81 31.63
CA PRO A 598 -19.78 -48.41 31.89
C PRO A 598 -18.61 -47.84 31.06
N MET A 599 -17.77 -48.68 30.47
CA MET A 599 -16.71 -48.27 29.55
C MET A 599 -17.21 -47.72 28.22
N PHE A 600 -18.46 -47.97 27.85
CA PHE A 600 -19.06 -47.36 26.66
C PHE A 600 -18.94 -45.83 26.68
N ASP A 601 -19.30 -45.21 27.81
CA ASP A 601 -19.24 -43.77 28.01
C ASP A 601 -17.81 -43.21 27.91
N GLU A 602 -16.84 -43.95 28.46
CA GLU A 602 -15.43 -43.56 28.41
C GLU A 602 -14.86 -43.67 27.00
N PHE A 603 -15.25 -44.69 26.24
CA PHE A 603 -14.82 -44.86 24.85
C PHE A 603 -15.44 -43.80 23.93
N ALA A 604 -16.71 -43.42 24.14
CA ALA A 604 -17.34 -42.35 23.39
C ALA A 604 -16.61 -41.01 23.58
N LYS A 605 -16.27 -40.67 24.84
CA LYS A 605 -15.47 -39.48 25.15
C LYS A 605 -14.06 -39.57 24.57
N LEU A 606 -13.43 -40.74 24.66
CA LEU A 606 -12.09 -40.96 24.14
C LEU A 606 -12.01 -40.78 22.63
N LEU A 607 -12.97 -41.32 21.88
CA LEU A 607 -13.04 -41.13 20.43
C LEU A 607 -13.23 -39.67 20.05
N TYR A 608 -14.07 -38.94 20.79
CA TYR A 608 -14.22 -37.51 20.58
C TYR A 608 -12.91 -36.75 20.84
N ASP A 609 -12.23 -37.04 21.95
CA ASP A 609 -10.94 -36.43 22.28
C ASP A 609 -9.87 -36.75 21.21
N GLN A 610 -9.85 -37.99 20.69
CA GLN A 610 -8.99 -38.36 19.57
C GLN A 610 -9.31 -37.56 18.31
N ALA A 611 -10.59 -37.41 17.96
CA ALA A 611 -11.01 -36.62 16.80
C ALA A 611 -10.62 -35.14 16.96
N LEU A 612 -10.74 -34.57 18.15
CA LEU A 612 -10.26 -33.21 18.44
C LEU A 612 -8.75 -33.08 18.23
N LEU A 613 -7.96 -34.03 18.74
CA LEU A 613 -6.51 -34.02 18.59
C LEU A 613 -6.09 -34.09 17.12
N ILE A 614 -6.72 -34.96 16.34
CA ILE A 614 -6.47 -35.10 14.90
C ILE A 614 -6.75 -33.78 14.17
N GLU A 615 -7.87 -33.13 14.48
CA GLU A 615 -8.22 -31.82 13.92
C GLU A 615 -7.39 -30.66 14.49
N GLY A 616 -6.57 -30.88 15.51
CA GLY A 616 -5.78 -29.82 16.15
C GLY A 616 -6.59 -28.87 17.04
N PHE A 617 -7.76 -29.29 17.54
CA PHE A 617 -8.45 -28.57 18.59
C PHE A 617 -7.80 -28.80 19.96
N PRO A 618 -7.81 -27.79 20.86
CA PRO A 618 -7.38 -28.00 22.23
C PRO A 618 -8.36 -28.93 22.95
N LEU A 619 -7.82 -29.86 23.75
CA LEU A 619 -8.63 -30.64 24.67
C LEU A 619 -9.10 -29.77 25.84
N GLU A 620 -10.36 -29.89 26.25
CA GLU A 620 -10.90 -29.18 27.41
C GLU A 620 -10.17 -29.56 28.71
N ASN A 621 -9.80 -30.84 28.84
CA ASN A 621 -9.08 -31.36 30.00
C ASN A 621 -8.01 -32.39 29.60
N PRO A 622 -6.80 -31.93 29.22
CA PRO A 622 -5.70 -32.81 28.81
C PRO A 622 -5.29 -33.82 29.90
N ALA A 623 -5.40 -33.44 31.17
CA ALA A 623 -5.06 -34.30 32.30
C ALA A 623 -6.05 -35.47 32.44
N GLU A 624 -7.34 -35.22 32.24
CA GLU A 624 -8.36 -36.26 32.23
C GLU A 624 -8.16 -37.24 31.07
N PHE A 625 -7.91 -36.73 29.85
CA PHE A 625 -7.60 -37.58 28.70
C PHE A 625 -6.40 -38.51 28.98
N SER A 626 -5.30 -37.96 29.51
CA SER A 626 -4.09 -38.72 29.86
C SER A 626 -4.37 -39.80 30.92
N ARG A 627 -5.16 -39.47 31.96
CA ARG A 627 -5.59 -40.42 32.98
C ARG A 627 -6.42 -41.55 32.39
N LYS A 628 -7.39 -41.25 31.50
CA LYS A 628 -8.21 -42.27 30.82
C LYS A 628 -7.37 -43.23 29.98
N ILE A 629 -6.41 -42.71 29.21
CA ILE A 629 -5.46 -43.54 28.47
C ILE A 629 -4.69 -44.48 29.41
N SER A 630 -4.18 -43.95 30.52
CA SER A 630 -3.44 -44.75 31.51
C SER A 630 -4.31 -45.84 32.15
N GLU A 631 -5.56 -45.52 32.49
CA GLU A 631 -6.54 -46.49 33.02
C GLU A 631 -6.84 -47.60 32.01
N LEU A 632 -6.96 -47.27 30.72
CA LEU A 632 -7.15 -48.24 29.64
C LEU A 632 -5.92 -49.13 29.44
N MET A 633 -4.71 -48.56 29.48
CA MET A 633 -3.47 -49.34 29.40
C MET A 633 -3.35 -50.34 30.56
N ILE A 634 -3.68 -49.93 31.79
CA ILE A 634 -3.67 -50.83 32.95
C ILE A 634 -4.67 -51.97 32.78
N LYS A 635 -5.89 -51.68 32.29
CA LYS A 635 -6.91 -52.69 32.03
C LYS A 635 -6.49 -53.68 30.94
N ALA A 636 -5.83 -53.19 29.89
CA ALA A 636 -5.34 -54.03 28.79
C ALA A 636 -4.24 -55.03 29.21
N VAL A 637 -3.52 -54.75 30.30
CA VAL A 637 -2.39 -55.59 30.79
C VAL A 637 -2.82 -56.51 31.95
N LYS A 638 -4.05 -56.41 32.47
CA LYS A 638 -4.50 -57.32 33.54
C LYS A 638 -4.48 -58.77 33.02
N PRO A 639 -3.79 -59.72 33.69
CA PRO A 639 -3.82 -61.12 33.29
C PRO A 639 -5.26 -61.62 33.39
N SER A 640 -5.73 -62.22 32.31
CA SER A 640 -7.01 -62.93 32.19
C SER A 640 -7.15 -64.03 33.22
#